data_AF-A0A8H7KK42-F1
#
_entry.id   AF-A0A8H7KK42-F1
#
_cell.length_a   1.000
_cell.length_b   1.000
_cell.length_c   1.000
_cell.angle_alpha   90.00
_cell.angle_beta   90.00
_cell.angle_gamma   90.00
#
_symmetry.space_group_name_H-M   'P 1'
#
loop_
_entity.id
_entity.type
_entity.pdbx_description
1 polymer ?
#
loop_
_entity_poly.entity_id
_entity_poly.type
_entity_poly.pdbx_seq_one_letter_code
_entity_poly.pdbx_strand_id
1 'polypeptide(L)'
;MAQVIVVGGGLAGLSAAHTVLERGGNVLVLDKQPFMGGNSTKATSGINGAGTQPQQDAGIADSARIFFEDTKKSARELARDDLIQVLTGRSADAVHWLQSKFGLDLTKVARLGGHSQPRTHRGGAQFPGMVITYAQLERLEDLSVSDPERVKVIKKARVTKLVKDSSGAVVGVEYECGGKTETAYGPVILATGGYAADFTGDSLLKKYRPEYYELPTTNGEHSTGDGHKLALSIGASAIDLEKVQVHPTGLVDPKEPDAKVKFLAAEALRGVGGLLLDNTGKRFVDELQHRDYVTGKMWENGKYPIRLVLNGKASKDIEWHCKHYVGRGLMKRFDSGEALAKEFGLAPEVLKKTFEDYNVSVRTQKDPFGKKFFQGEWKFDDFFHVAVMTPVLHYTMGGLEIDAESRIIDQSGKPIPGLFAAGEVAGGVHGANRLGGSSLLGCVVFGRVSGDSASAYLLQATSAAVQKAGGRLGALAGHISGSTAASTPDSAAAAPVGKSASGEYTLADVAKHNKKDDIWVVIDGQVLDVTKFLPDHPGGEKAIILYAGRDATEEFNMLHDPKVIPRYAPDAVIGKHRQLLEPGNVYVPHTIEAFVLTREDPTLLSAAAYPLPHTLDDSEVSQGFLRRLESMPTTPDHLNVGYIGNEASPLLRSDSSAQASSPRDTNTMARKIVWTGLTLLFVAALVFFLGFADLLSDELSPWIGTLPNDPHKAALAIMKQAPVIDGHIDLPYLVRLAYGNNVSAVDLETRMPGHVDIPRLRKGRVGGFFWSAYVGCANPEEEGKDFTDATWIVRDTLEQIDVARELIAKYPDTFQLTTTSREVEVAISNGKIASLIGIEGAHQLGNSIAALRQYYALGVRYVTLTHICHNAFADSCGYLPGIKPLHHGLSSFGRLLIDEMNRLGVLVDLSHTSDDTASQAILYSKAPVIWSHSSAREVHDVPRNVPDKVLRLIGKAENQNDAVVMVNFSPFFIADEGMANVQAVADHVEHIANITGKAHVGIGSDFDGIGDTPTGLEDVSKYPDLIAELITRGWNKVEIAGLTGDNLLRILKGAEKTARHMQAVGTAPIYDLYPKRPDLPLRQDDL
;
A
#
# COMPACT_ATOMS: atom_id res chain seq x y z
N MET A 1 -22.70 14.24 -8.08
CA MET A 1 -21.99 13.04 -8.58
C MET A 1 -22.31 11.87 -7.65
N ALA A 2 -22.08 10.63 -8.10
CA ALA A 2 -22.00 9.48 -7.20
C ALA A 2 -20.73 9.59 -6.34
N GLN A 3 -20.85 9.41 -5.03
CA GLN A 3 -19.76 9.55 -4.05
C GLN A 3 -20.07 8.75 -2.78
N VAL A 4 -19.05 8.39 -2.01
CA VAL A 4 -19.17 7.90 -0.63
C VAL A 4 -18.94 9.07 0.33
N ILE A 5 -19.71 9.13 1.42
CA ILE A 5 -19.54 10.13 2.48
C ILE A 5 -18.80 9.49 3.66
N VAL A 6 -17.70 10.11 4.09
CA VAL A 6 -16.93 9.68 5.27
C VAL A 6 -17.04 10.74 6.36
N VAL A 7 -17.52 10.34 7.54
CA VAL A 7 -17.76 11.24 8.67
C VAL A 7 -16.70 11.05 9.74
N GLY A 8 -15.75 11.99 9.82
CA GLY A 8 -14.58 11.99 10.70
C GLY A 8 -13.29 11.71 9.94
N GLY A 9 -12.40 12.71 9.89
CA GLY A 9 -11.06 12.62 9.27
C GLY A 9 -10.00 11.97 10.14
N GLY A 10 -10.39 11.10 11.08
CA GLY A 10 -9.45 10.24 11.82
C GLY A 10 -8.81 9.19 10.91
N LEU A 11 -7.83 8.43 11.42
CA LEU A 11 -7.14 7.40 10.63
C LEU A 11 -8.10 6.42 9.94
N ALA A 12 -9.17 6.02 10.60
CA ALA A 12 -10.18 5.13 10.02
C ALA A 12 -10.88 5.74 8.79
N GLY A 13 -11.25 7.02 8.86
CA GLY A 13 -11.89 7.74 7.77
C GLY A 13 -10.93 8.04 6.63
N LEU A 14 -9.67 8.38 6.93
CA LEU A 14 -8.63 8.56 5.90
C LEU A 14 -8.32 7.24 5.16
N SER A 15 -8.20 6.12 5.88
CA SER A 15 -8.01 4.80 5.26
C SER A 15 -9.23 4.34 4.45
N ALA A 16 -10.45 4.70 4.87
CA ALA A 16 -11.67 4.48 4.11
C ALA A 16 -11.70 5.34 2.83
N ALA A 17 -11.40 6.64 2.93
CA ALA A 17 -11.39 7.56 1.80
C ALA A 17 -10.37 7.16 0.72
N HIS A 18 -9.15 6.79 1.11
CA HIS A 18 -8.15 6.25 0.18
C HIS A 18 -8.61 4.94 -0.46
N THR A 19 -9.27 4.05 0.28
CA THR A 19 -9.82 2.81 -0.31
C THR A 19 -10.94 3.09 -1.32
N VAL A 20 -11.85 4.02 -1.04
CA VAL A 20 -12.90 4.42 -2.00
C VAL A 20 -12.26 4.91 -3.32
N LEU A 21 -11.16 5.66 -3.23
CA LEU A 21 -10.40 6.12 -4.40
C LEU A 21 -9.66 4.98 -5.12
N GLU A 22 -9.07 4.02 -4.38
CA GLU A 22 -8.50 2.76 -4.91
C GLU A 22 -9.55 1.84 -5.56
N ARG A 23 -10.84 2.03 -5.28
CA ARG A 23 -11.98 1.34 -5.92
C ARG A 23 -12.66 2.15 -7.03
N GLY A 24 -12.08 3.29 -7.42
CA GLY A 24 -12.61 4.14 -8.50
C GLY A 24 -13.81 5.01 -8.09
N GLY A 25 -14.23 4.98 -6.82
CA GLY A 25 -15.26 5.87 -6.30
C GLY A 25 -14.77 7.32 -6.13
N ASN A 26 -15.71 8.21 -5.82
CA ASN A 26 -15.43 9.57 -5.37
C ASN A 26 -15.75 9.68 -3.88
N VAL A 27 -15.09 10.59 -3.15
CA VAL A 27 -15.25 10.71 -1.70
C VAL A 27 -15.48 12.14 -1.24
N LEU A 28 -16.45 12.30 -0.34
CA LEU A 28 -16.64 13.50 0.47
C LEU A 28 -16.27 13.18 1.92
N VAL A 29 -15.22 13.81 2.45
CA VAL A 29 -14.85 13.72 3.88
C VAL A 29 -15.38 14.94 4.62
N LEU A 30 -16.13 14.70 5.70
CA LEU A 30 -16.65 15.74 6.60
C LEU A 30 -16.01 15.57 7.98
N ASP A 31 -15.41 16.63 8.53
CA ASP A 31 -14.92 16.65 9.91
C ASP A 31 -15.40 17.90 10.67
N LYS A 32 -15.90 17.69 11.89
CA LYS A 32 -16.38 18.76 12.79
C LYS A 32 -15.26 19.63 13.37
N GLN A 33 -14.00 19.30 13.16
CA GLN A 33 -12.84 20.01 13.68
C GLN A 33 -12.20 20.96 12.66
N PRO A 34 -11.44 21.99 13.11
CA PRO A 34 -10.54 22.75 12.24
C PRO A 34 -9.51 21.90 11.51
N PHE A 35 -9.07 20.82 12.15
CA PHE A 35 -7.94 20.01 11.75
C PHE A 35 -8.26 18.54 11.97
N MET A 36 -7.93 17.70 10.99
CA MET A 36 -8.31 16.27 10.96
C MET A 36 -7.31 15.36 11.70
N GLY A 37 -7.65 14.08 11.86
CA GLY A 37 -6.82 13.07 12.49
C GLY A 37 -7.21 12.69 13.92
N GLY A 38 -8.02 13.50 14.59
CA GLY A 38 -8.70 13.15 15.85
C GLY A 38 -7.77 12.64 16.97
N ASN A 39 -8.12 11.51 17.57
CA ASN A 39 -7.26 10.81 18.56
C ASN A 39 -6.15 9.97 17.90
N SER A 40 -6.20 9.69 16.59
CA SER A 40 -5.24 8.82 15.91
C SER A 40 -3.82 9.41 15.90
N THR A 41 -3.71 10.72 15.71
CA THR A 41 -2.44 11.48 15.78
C THR A 41 -1.76 11.39 17.15
N LYS A 42 -2.54 11.16 18.21
CA LYS A 42 -2.06 11.05 19.60
C LYS A 42 -1.54 9.66 19.97
N ALA A 43 -1.59 8.68 19.07
CA ALA A 43 -1.21 7.31 19.39
C ALA A 43 0.32 7.11 19.38
N THR A 44 0.88 6.88 20.57
CA THR A 44 2.34 6.97 20.79
C THR A 44 3.12 5.66 20.68
N SER A 45 2.48 4.50 20.73
CA SER A 45 3.19 3.19 20.84
C SER A 45 3.51 2.49 19.50
N GLY A 46 2.68 2.65 18.47
CA GLY A 46 2.78 1.90 17.21
C GLY A 46 1.50 1.16 16.80
N ILE A 47 1.55 0.46 15.67
CA ILE A 47 0.45 -0.30 15.03
C ILE A 47 0.76 -1.81 15.03
N ASN A 48 -0.23 -2.67 15.28
CA ASN A 48 0.01 -4.12 15.27
C ASN A 48 0.00 -4.71 13.85
N GLY A 49 0.86 -5.70 13.58
CA GLY A 49 0.83 -6.55 12.39
C GLY A 49 1.54 -7.88 12.66
N ALA A 50 0.97 -9.00 12.19
CA ALA A 50 1.48 -10.34 12.49
C ALA A 50 1.83 -11.12 11.20
N GLY A 51 3.06 -11.66 11.13
CA GLY A 51 3.64 -12.26 9.92
C GLY A 51 4.31 -11.26 8.97
N THR A 52 4.61 -10.04 9.43
CA THR A 52 5.11 -8.93 8.59
C THR A 52 6.60 -9.06 8.23
N GLN A 53 7.05 -8.37 7.18
CA GLN A 53 8.48 -8.36 6.80
C GLN A 53 9.40 -7.93 7.96
N PRO A 54 9.13 -6.85 8.73
CA PRO A 54 10.04 -6.47 9.82
C PRO A 54 10.00 -7.41 11.03
N GLN A 55 9.01 -8.30 11.13
CA GLN A 55 9.06 -9.43 12.08
C GLN A 55 9.98 -10.54 11.55
N GLN A 56 9.87 -10.88 10.26
CA GLN A 56 10.73 -11.88 9.60
C GLN A 56 12.21 -11.45 9.63
N ASP A 57 12.50 -10.19 9.27
CA ASP A 57 13.83 -9.57 9.31
C ASP A 57 14.45 -9.59 10.73
N ALA A 58 13.61 -9.62 11.77
CA ALA A 58 14.00 -9.67 13.18
C ALA A 58 13.94 -11.08 13.79
N GLY A 59 13.70 -12.13 12.99
CA GLY A 59 13.61 -13.53 13.45
C GLY A 59 12.38 -13.84 14.32
N ILE A 60 11.33 -13.01 14.26
CA ILE A 60 10.14 -13.13 15.11
C ILE A 60 9.12 -14.09 14.46
N ALA A 61 9.01 -15.28 15.03
CA ALA A 61 8.02 -16.29 14.66
C ALA A 61 6.61 -15.94 15.18
N ASP A 62 5.92 -15.02 14.50
CA ASP A 62 4.53 -14.63 14.76
C ASP A 62 3.61 -14.94 13.57
N SER A 63 2.29 -14.97 13.80
CA SER A 63 1.30 -15.21 12.74
C SER A 63 -0.07 -14.64 13.10
N ALA A 64 -0.92 -14.44 12.09
CA ALA A 64 -2.31 -14.01 12.28
C ALA A 64 -3.08 -14.93 13.26
N ARG A 65 -2.78 -16.24 13.30
CA ARG A 65 -3.36 -17.19 14.27
C ARG A 65 -2.90 -16.94 15.70
N ILE A 66 -1.60 -16.71 15.93
CA ILE A 66 -1.09 -16.40 17.28
C ILE A 66 -1.66 -15.06 17.78
N PHE A 67 -1.77 -14.07 16.88
CA PHE A 67 -2.37 -12.78 17.19
C PHE A 67 -3.90 -12.87 17.40
N PHE A 68 -4.60 -13.77 16.69
CA PHE A 68 -6.01 -14.09 16.93
C PHE A 68 -6.22 -14.61 18.36
N GLU A 69 -5.44 -15.61 18.79
CA GLU A 69 -5.55 -16.17 20.14
C GLU A 69 -5.27 -15.13 21.25
N ASP A 70 -4.22 -14.31 21.09
CA ASP A 70 -3.95 -13.19 22.02
C ASP A 70 -5.13 -12.21 22.09
N THR A 71 -5.71 -11.86 20.94
CA THR A 71 -6.82 -10.90 20.85
C THR A 71 -8.10 -11.47 21.43
N LYS A 72 -8.45 -12.72 21.10
CA LYS A 72 -9.60 -13.46 21.65
C LYS A 72 -9.50 -13.61 23.16
N LYS A 73 -8.33 -13.96 23.68
CA LYS A 73 -8.04 -14.01 25.12
C LYS A 73 -8.18 -12.65 25.82
N SER A 74 -7.90 -11.55 25.12
CA SER A 74 -8.13 -10.19 25.62
C SER A 74 -9.60 -9.76 25.55
N ALA A 75 -10.33 -10.21 24.52
CA ALA A 75 -11.76 -9.95 24.35
C ALA A 75 -12.66 -10.76 25.31
N ARG A 76 -12.16 -11.89 25.82
CA ARG A 76 -12.82 -12.78 26.82
C ARG A 76 -14.18 -13.30 26.34
N GLU A 77 -15.21 -13.22 27.19
CA GLU A 77 -16.59 -13.63 26.90
C GLU A 77 -17.25 -12.86 25.76
N LEU A 78 -16.67 -11.72 25.37
CA LEU A 78 -17.13 -10.83 24.30
C LEU A 78 -16.31 -10.96 23.01
N ALA A 79 -15.69 -12.12 22.78
CA ALA A 79 -14.94 -12.39 21.56
C ALA A 79 -15.88 -12.60 20.35
N ARG A 80 -15.88 -11.63 19.42
CA ARG A 80 -16.45 -11.78 18.08
C ARG A 80 -15.41 -12.32 17.12
N ASP A 81 -15.34 -13.64 17.01
CA ASP A 81 -14.36 -14.36 16.18
C ASP A 81 -14.34 -13.87 14.72
N ASP A 82 -15.50 -13.52 14.17
CA ASP A 82 -15.66 -12.92 12.84
C ASP A 82 -14.87 -11.61 12.70
N LEU A 83 -15.04 -10.68 13.64
CA LEU A 83 -14.36 -9.38 13.63
C LEU A 83 -12.87 -9.51 13.99
N ILE A 84 -12.51 -10.42 14.89
CA ILE A 84 -11.12 -10.68 15.27
C ILE A 84 -10.36 -11.33 14.10
N GLN A 85 -10.97 -12.24 13.35
CA GLN A 85 -10.36 -12.86 12.16
C GLN A 85 -10.09 -11.82 11.06
N VAL A 86 -11.01 -10.87 10.83
CA VAL A 86 -10.80 -9.73 9.93
C VAL A 86 -9.63 -8.86 10.43
N LEU A 87 -9.62 -8.50 11.71
CA LEU A 87 -8.59 -7.65 12.33
C LEU A 87 -7.18 -8.25 12.21
N THR A 88 -7.01 -9.53 12.58
CA THR A 88 -5.68 -10.15 12.64
C THR A 88 -5.24 -10.72 11.29
N GLY A 89 -6.18 -11.26 10.50
CA GLY A 89 -5.94 -11.78 9.15
C GLY A 89 -5.50 -10.71 8.15
N ARG A 90 -6.09 -9.50 8.19
CA ARG A 90 -5.66 -8.37 7.34
C ARG A 90 -4.49 -7.58 7.96
N SER A 91 -3.90 -8.00 9.08
CA SER A 91 -2.96 -7.16 9.83
C SER A 91 -1.60 -6.93 9.15
N ALA A 92 -1.06 -7.93 8.45
CA ALA A 92 0.17 -7.75 7.68
C ALA A 92 -0.06 -6.88 6.43
N ASP A 93 -1.19 -7.05 5.73
CA ASP A 93 -1.61 -6.22 4.61
C ASP A 93 -1.83 -4.76 5.03
N ALA A 94 -2.41 -4.50 6.20
CA ALA A 94 -2.56 -3.15 6.74
C ALA A 94 -1.20 -2.45 6.97
N VAL A 95 -0.22 -3.14 7.56
CA VAL A 95 1.14 -2.60 7.73
C VAL A 95 1.83 -2.40 6.38
N HIS A 96 1.78 -3.38 5.47
CA HIS A 96 2.42 -3.28 4.16
C HIS A 96 1.80 -2.19 3.27
N TRP A 97 0.47 -2.00 3.31
CA TRP A 97 -0.22 -0.90 2.61
C TRP A 97 0.24 0.47 3.11
N LEU A 98 0.39 0.64 4.44
CA LEU A 98 0.96 1.86 5.01
C LEU A 98 2.40 2.14 4.54
N GLN A 99 3.25 1.11 4.52
CA GLN A 99 4.64 1.25 4.05
C GLN A 99 4.71 1.57 2.54
N SER A 100 3.90 0.90 1.72
CA SER A 100 3.99 0.97 0.24
C SER A 100 3.23 2.13 -0.38
N LYS A 101 2.12 2.59 0.19
CA LYS A 101 1.31 3.70 -0.34
C LYS A 101 1.69 5.06 0.22
N PHE A 102 2.30 5.10 1.40
CA PHE A 102 2.61 6.34 2.13
C PHE A 102 4.09 6.45 2.56
N GLY A 103 4.96 5.53 2.12
CA GLY A 103 6.42 5.59 2.33
C GLY A 103 6.87 5.39 3.79
N LEU A 104 6.03 4.81 4.64
CA LEU A 104 6.20 4.88 6.10
C LEU A 104 7.23 3.91 6.67
N ASP A 105 8.11 4.40 7.53
CA ASP A 105 8.96 3.57 8.39
C ASP A 105 8.12 2.93 9.50
N LEU A 106 8.01 1.61 9.42
CA LEU A 106 7.37 0.73 10.40
C LEU A 106 8.30 -0.44 10.78
N THR A 107 9.62 -0.27 10.68
CA THR A 107 10.58 -1.38 10.80
C THR A 107 10.88 -1.81 12.23
N LYS A 108 10.73 -0.93 13.24
CA LYS A 108 11.01 -1.29 14.64
C LYS A 108 9.81 -1.99 15.25
N VAL A 109 10.00 -3.20 15.81
CA VAL A 109 8.93 -4.01 16.40
C VAL A 109 9.08 -4.09 17.92
N ALA A 110 7.98 -3.98 18.66
CA ALA A 110 7.95 -4.12 20.12
C ALA A 110 6.87 -5.12 20.60
N ARG A 111 7.06 -5.71 21.79
CA ARG A 111 6.03 -6.47 22.53
C ARG A 111 5.39 -5.55 23.56
N LEU A 112 4.07 -5.40 23.49
CA LEU A 112 3.26 -4.63 24.45
C LEU A 112 2.47 -5.58 25.37
N GLY A 113 1.65 -5.03 26.28
CA GLY A 113 0.93 -5.80 27.28
C GLY A 113 -0.05 -6.81 26.68
N GLY A 114 -0.07 -8.02 27.20
CA GLY A 114 -0.95 -9.12 26.75
C GLY A 114 -0.51 -9.87 25.48
N HIS A 115 0.47 -9.37 24.72
CA HIS A 115 0.93 -10.05 23.51
C HIS A 115 1.96 -11.16 23.80
N SER A 116 1.74 -12.34 23.20
CA SER A 116 2.72 -13.43 23.19
C SER A 116 3.95 -13.12 22.33
N GLN A 117 3.82 -12.38 21.22
CA GLN A 117 4.94 -12.00 20.35
C GLN A 117 5.13 -10.48 20.21
N PRO A 118 6.36 -10.00 19.92
CA PRO A 118 6.59 -8.61 19.52
C PRO A 118 5.95 -8.39 18.15
N ARG A 119 4.98 -7.47 18.06
CA ARG A 119 4.21 -7.22 16.83
C ARG A 119 3.72 -5.79 16.65
N THR A 120 4.08 -4.89 17.57
CA THR A 120 3.73 -3.46 17.46
C THR A 120 4.83 -2.73 16.71
N HIS A 121 4.54 -2.35 15.47
CA HIS A 121 5.41 -1.65 14.53
C HIS A 121 5.44 -0.14 14.79
N ARG A 122 6.63 0.45 14.65
CA ARG A 122 6.90 1.88 14.72
C ARG A 122 8.14 2.24 13.90
N GLY A 123 8.28 3.52 13.57
CA GLY A 123 9.49 4.05 12.94
C GLY A 123 10.61 4.39 13.93
N GLY A 124 11.70 4.93 13.38
CA GLY A 124 12.88 5.38 14.12
C GLY A 124 12.66 6.61 15.01
N ALA A 125 11.80 7.54 14.58
CA ALA A 125 11.50 8.83 15.22
C ALA A 125 9.99 9.17 15.12
N GLN A 126 9.58 10.24 15.81
CA GLN A 126 8.20 10.72 15.91
C GLN A 126 7.19 9.71 16.50
N PHE A 127 5.95 10.15 16.77
CA PHE A 127 4.89 9.25 17.23
C PHE A 127 4.24 8.54 16.03
N PRO A 128 4.13 7.20 16.03
CA PRO A 128 3.58 6.46 14.89
C PRO A 128 2.16 6.87 14.49
N GLY A 129 1.30 7.19 15.46
CA GLY A 129 -0.06 7.68 15.17
C GLY A 129 -0.08 8.99 14.41
N MET A 130 0.83 9.91 14.73
CA MET A 130 1.00 11.17 14.02
C MET A 130 1.45 10.91 12.57
N VAL A 131 2.58 10.21 12.41
CA VAL A 131 3.18 9.87 11.11
C VAL A 131 2.20 9.13 10.18
N ILE A 132 1.54 8.07 10.68
CA ILE A 132 0.59 7.26 9.91
C ILE A 132 -0.64 8.07 9.48
N THR A 133 -1.11 8.98 10.34
CA THR A 133 -2.31 9.78 10.05
C THR A 133 -2.00 10.95 9.12
N TYR A 134 -0.84 11.61 9.29
CA TYR A 134 -0.45 12.77 8.49
C TYR A 134 -0.08 12.41 7.05
N ALA A 135 0.68 11.34 6.80
CA ALA A 135 0.99 10.93 5.44
C ALA A 135 -0.27 10.56 4.62
N GLN A 136 -1.32 10.04 5.27
CA GLN A 136 -2.63 9.83 4.65
C GLN A 136 -3.44 11.12 4.50
N LEU A 137 -3.39 12.04 5.48
CA LEU A 137 -4.07 13.33 5.45
C LEU A 137 -3.52 14.21 4.33
N GLU A 138 -2.20 14.42 4.31
CA GLU A 138 -1.50 15.22 3.30
C GLU A 138 -1.79 14.68 1.90
N ARG A 139 -1.67 13.36 1.70
CA ARG A 139 -1.98 12.73 0.41
C ARG A 139 -3.44 12.91 -0.02
N LEU A 140 -4.40 12.99 0.91
CA LEU A 140 -5.81 13.21 0.60
C LEU A 140 -6.13 14.70 0.34
N GLU A 141 -5.51 15.61 1.09
CA GLU A 141 -5.59 17.05 0.84
C GLU A 141 -5.00 17.41 -0.52
N ASP A 142 -3.84 16.85 -0.87
CA ASP A 142 -3.20 17.03 -2.18
C ASP A 142 -4.13 16.57 -3.31
N LEU A 143 -4.77 15.40 -3.14
CA LEU A 143 -5.77 14.90 -4.08
C LEU A 143 -7.01 15.79 -4.16
N SER A 144 -7.46 16.41 -3.06
CA SER A 144 -8.58 17.37 -3.08
C SER A 144 -8.26 18.70 -3.78
N VAL A 145 -6.98 18.98 -4.03
CA VAL A 145 -6.53 20.12 -4.83
C VAL A 145 -6.26 19.71 -6.29
N SER A 146 -5.65 18.55 -6.53
CA SER A 146 -5.33 18.08 -7.89
C SER A 146 -6.50 17.45 -8.64
N ASP A 147 -7.45 16.85 -7.91
CA ASP A 147 -8.64 16.18 -8.43
C ASP A 147 -9.87 16.52 -7.56
N PRO A 148 -10.30 17.80 -7.60
CA PRO A 148 -11.36 18.29 -6.73
C PRO A 148 -12.73 17.68 -7.06
N GLU A 149 -12.93 17.03 -8.22
CA GLU A 149 -14.18 16.34 -8.51
C GLU A 149 -14.24 14.93 -7.91
N ARG A 150 -13.10 14.22 -7.79
CA ARG A 150 -13.05 12.92 -7.10
C ARG A 150 -12.91 13.03 -5.58
N VAL A 151 -12.25 14.08 -5.06
CA VAL A 151 -12.00 14.24 -3.61
C VAL A 151 -12.46 15.60 -3.10
N LYS A 152 -13.44 15.59 -2.20
CA LYS A 152 -13.92 16.81 -1.50
C LYS A 152 -13.73 16.66 0.01
N VAL A 153 -13.21 17.69 0.66
CA VAL A 153 -12.85 17.69 2.08
C VAL A 153 -13.41 18.94 2.73
N ILE A 154 -14.31 18.79 3.71
CA ILE A 154 -14.93 19.92 4.42
C ILE A 154 -14.63 19.80 5.91
N LYS A 155 -13.84 20.77 6.40
CA LYS A 155 -13.46 20.93 7.82
C LYS A 155 -14.42 21.91 8.50
N LYS A 156 -14.50 21.89 9.84
CA LYS A 156 -15.52 22.63 10.62
C LYS A 156 -16.97 22.28 10.20
N ALA A 157 -17.18 21.06 9.68
CA ALA A 157 -18.45 20.52 9.20
C ALA A 157 -19.00 19.45 10.15
N ARG A 158 -19.99 19.81 10.99
CA ARG A 158 -20.58 18.89 11.97
C ARG A 158 -21.81 18.19 11.39
N VAL A 159 -21.70 16.90 11.10
CA VAL A 159 -22.88 16.07 10.77
C VAL A 159 -23.86 16.04 11.95
N THR A 160 -25.13 16.35 11.69
CA THR A 160 -26.19 16.44 12.70
C THR A 160 -27.31 15.43 12.50
N LYS A 161 -27.44 14.82 11.32
CA LYS A 161 -28.48 13.82 11.02
C LYS A 161 -28.11 12.91 9.86
N LEU A 162 -28.49 11.64 9.96
CA LEU A 162 -28.44 10.67 8.86
C LEU A 162 -29.74 10.75 8.05
N VAL A 163 -29.64 10.87 6.73
CA VAL A 163 -30.80 10.99 5.82
C VAL A 163 -31.20 9.60 5.36
N LYS A 164 -32.44 9.18 5.67
CA LYS A 164 -33.04 7.93 5.18
C LYS A 164 -34.04 8.18 4.06
N ASP A 165 -34.12 7.26 3.11
CA ASP A 165 -35.16 7.25 2.08
C ASP A 165 -36.43 6.50 2.53
N SER A 166 -37.42 6.37 1.64
CA SER A 166 -38.68 5.67 1.91
C SER A 166 -38.56 4.15 2.04
N SER A 167 -37.41 3.55 1.72
CA SER A 167 -37.11 2.13 1.98
C SER A 167 -36.45 1.91 3.35
N GLY A 168 -35.97 2.99 3.99
CA GLY A 168 -35.20 2.96 5.22
C GLY A 168 -33.68 2.89 5.00
N ALA A 169 -33.21 2.89 3.76
CA ALA A 169 -31.79 2.98 3.43
C ALA A 169 -31.23 4.36 3.80
N VAL A 170 -29.99 4.42 4.30
CA VAL A 170 -29.26 5.68 4.49
C VAL A 170 -28.68 6.12 3.15
N VAL A 171 -29.08 7.31 2.71
CA VAL A 171 -28.76 7.86 1.38
C VAL A 171 -27.98 9.18 1.44
N GLY A 172 -27.66 9.67 2.64
CA GLY A 172 -26.92 10.90 2.83
C GLY A 172 -26.82 11.37 4.28
N VAL A 173 -26.34 12.60 4.47
CA VAL A 173 -26.23 13.28 5.76
C VAL A 173 -26.63 14.75 5.66
N GLU A 174 -27.16 15.31 6.74
CA GLU A 174 -27.24 16.75 6.97
C GLU A 174 -26.10 17.18 7.90
N TYR A 175 -25.46 18.31 7.59
CA TYR A 175 -24.33 18.84 8.36
C TYR A 175 -24.38 20.37 8.50
N GLU A 176 -23.80 20.86 9.59
CA GLU A 176 -23.64 22.28 9.89
C GLU A 176 -22.22 22.72 9.50
N CYS A 177 -22.10 23.72 8.61
CA CYS A 177 -20.83 24.33 8.22
C CYS A 177 -21.02 25.84 8.02
N GLY A 178 -20.10 26.68 8.52
CA GLY A 178 -20.15 28.13 8.31
C GLY A 178 -21.43 28.83 8.81
N GLY A 179 -22.14 28.24 9.78
CA GLY A 179 -23.44 28.74 10.26
C GLY A 179 -24.64 28.38 9.38
N LYS A 180 -24.48 27.49 8.39
CA LYS A 180 -25.55 26.97 7.51
C LYS A 180 -25.71 25.47 7.70
N THR A 181 -26.91 24.97 7.45
CA THR A 181 -27.17 23.54 7.28
C THR A 181 -27.11 23.18 5.79
N GLU A 182 -26.35 22.15 5.45
CA GLU A 182 -26.20 21.62 4.10
C GLU A 182 -26.49 20.10 4.09
N THR A 183 -26.77 19.54 2.91
CA THR A 183 -27.09 18.12 2.75
C THR A 183 -26.19 17.50 1.68
N ALA A 184 -25.57 16.37 1.98
CA ALA A 184 -24.80 15.57 1.03
C ALA A 184 -25.43 14.19 0.85
N TYR A 185 -25.41 13.67 -0.38
CA TYR A 185 -25.96 12.35 -0.73
C TYR A 185 -24.87 11.35 -1.11
N GLY A 186 -25.12 10.07 -0.83
CA GLY A 186 -24.18 8.95 -0.94
C GLY A 186 -24.30 8.00 0.27
N PRO A 187 -23.84 6.74 0.18
CA PRO A 187 -23.68 5.87 1.35
C PRO A 187 -22.67 6.47 2.34
N VAL A 188 -22.86 6.17 3.62
CA VAL A 188 -22.21 6.86 4.74
C VAL A 188 -21.33 5.90 5.55
N ILE A 189 -20.05 6.23 5.67
CA ILE A 189 -19.10 5.60 6.59
C ILE A 189 -18.95 6.50 7.81
N LEU A 190 -19.33 6.00 8.99
CA LEU A 190 -19.05 6.65 10.26
C LEU A 190 -17.64 6.26 10.73
N ALA A 191 -16.77 7.27 10.91
CA ALA A 191 -15.40 7.12 11.38
C ALA A 191 -15.11 8.07 12.57
N THR A 192 -16.14 8.39 13.36
CA THR A 192 -16.18 9.52 14.31
C THR A 192 -15.36 9.33 15.60
N GLY A 193 -14.79 8.15 15.83
CA GLY A 193 -14.10 7.82 17.08
C GLY A 193 -15.04 7.55 18.27
N GLY A 194 -14.43 7.31 19.44
CA GLY A 194 -15.11 6.91 20.66
C GLY A 194 -15.74 8.03 21.50
N TYR A 195 -16.23 7.66 22.69
CA TYR A 195 -16.88 8.54 23.66
C TYR A 195 -16.09 8.71 24.98
N ALA A 196 -14.78 8.45 24.97
CA ALA A 196 -13.90 8.57 26.14
C ALA A 196 -13.54 10.03 26.54
N ALA A 197 -14.15 11.04 25.91
CA ALA A 197 -14.20 12.43 26.37
C ALA A 197 -15.64 12.99 26.38
N ASP A 198 -16.66 12.13 26.35
CA ASP A 198 -18.06 12.55 26.34
C ASP A 198 -18.48 13.02 27.74
N PHE A 199 -18.22 14.29 28.04
CA PHE A 199 -18.59 14.94 29.31
C PHE A 199 -19.83 15.84 29.17
N THR A 200 -20.63 15.62 28.12
CA THR A 200 -21.86 16.36 27.78
C THR A 200 -23.05 16.04 28.71
N GLY A 201 -24.18 16.74 28.54
CA GLY A 201 -25.42 16.44 29.26
C GLY A 201 -26.09 15.12 28.84
N ASP A 202 -25.88 14.68 27.60
CA ASP A 202 -26.40 13.41 27.03
C ASP A 202 -25.33 12.30 27.03
N SER A 203 -24.30 12.45 27.86
CA SER A 203 -23.06 11.70 27.83
C SER A 203 -23.25 10.17 27.91
N LEU A 204 -22.73 9.45 26.90
CA LEU A 204 -22.62 7.99 26.90
C LEU A 204 -21.71 7.48 28.03
N LEU A 205 -20.58 8.16 28.28
CA LEU A 205 -19.63 7.77 29.34
C LEU A 205 -20.31 7.71 30.71
N LYS A 206 -20.97 8.79 31.13
CA LYS A 206 -21.76 8.87 32.37
C LYS A 206 -22.92 7.88 32.42
N LYS A 207 -23.57 7.60 31.28
CA LYS A 207 -24.71 6.68 31.19
C LYS A 207 -24.28 5.23 31.45
N TYR A 208 -23.15 4.80 30.89
CA TYR A 208 -22.70 3.41 30.95
C TYR A 208 -21.64 3.13 32.02
N ARG A 209 -20.78 4.10 32.36
CA ARG A 209 -19.69 4.00 33.36
C ARG A 209 -19.57 5.28 34.21
N PRO A 210 -20.59 5.61 35.03
CA PRO A 210 -20.60 6.82 35.86
C PRO A 210 -19.43 6.90 36.85
N GLU A 211 -18.91 5.76 37.32
CA GLU A 211 -17.79 5.68 38.26
C GLU A 211 -16.44 6.04 37.62
N TYR A 212 -16.35 6.04 36.29
CA TYR A 212 -15.17 6.51 35.55
C TYR A 212 -15.28 7.99 35.12
N TYR A 213 -16.44 8.62 35.24
CA TYR A 213 -16.69 9.98 34.70
C TYR A 213 -15.73 11.04 35.27
N GLU A 214 -15.32 10.89 36.54
CA GLU A 214 -14.40 11.83 37.18
C GLU A 214 -12.92 11.62 36.79
N LEU A 215 -12.55 10.47 36.21
CA LEU A 215 -11.17 10.22 35.80
C LEU A 215 -10.66 11.22 34.74
N PRO A 216 -9.37 11.57 34.73
CA PRO A 216 -8.75 12.28 33.61
C PRO A 216 -8.74 11.42 32.34
N THR A 217 -8.70 12.03 31.15
CA THR A 217 -8.70 11.35 29.85
C THR A 217 -7.46 11.68 29.00
N THR A 218 -7.10 10.82 28.06
CA THR A 218 -6.09 11.10 27.02
C THR A 218 -6.69 11.55 25.70
N ASN A 219 -8.02 11.59 25.61
CA ASN A 219 -8.76 11.88 24.38
C ASN A 219 -8.86 13.40 24.14
N GLY A 220 -9.09 13.80 22.87
CA GLY A 220 -9.52 15.16 22.56
C GLY A 220 -10.99 15.38 22.91
N GLU A 221 -11.34 16.63 23.22
CA GLU A 221 -12.71 17.07 23.56
C GLU A 221 -13.74 16.82 22.43
N HIS A 222 -13.27 16.51 21.22
CA HIS A 222 -14.12 16.04 20.12
C HIS A 222 -14.67 14.62 20.29
N SER A 223 -14.14 13.81 21.22
CA SER A 223 -14.48 12.40 21.39
C SER A 223 -15.76 12.21 22.23
N THR A 224 -16.87 12.74 21.70
CA THR A 224 -18.19 12.89 22.34
C THR A 224 -19.24 11.88 21.88
N GLY A 225 -18.83 10.84 21.15
CA GLY A 225 -19.71 9.76 20.71
C GLY A 225 -20.74 10.13 19.63
N ASP A 226 -20.63 11.28 18.96
CA ASP A 226 -21.63 11.82 18.03
C ASP A 226 -22.14 10.78 17.00
N GLY A 227 -21.24 10.01 16.36
CA GLY A 227 -21.63 8.97 15.39
C GLY A 227 -22.49 7.84 16.00
N HIS A 228 -22.23 7.46 17.26
CA HIS A 228 -23.06 6.52 17.99
C HIS A 228 -24.47 7.11 18.20
N LYS A 229 -24.54 8.34 18.71
CA LYS A 229 -25.79 9.06 19.00
C LYS A 229 -26.64 9.21 17.73
N LEU A 230 -26.00 9.53 16.60
CA LEU A 230 -26.62 9.59 15.27
C LEU A 230 -27.20 8.25 14.82
N ALA A 231 -26.41 7.18 14.78
CA ALA A 231 -26.88 5.88 14.30
C ALA A 231 -27.94 5.24 15.22
N LEU A 232 -27.79 5.38 16.54
CA LEU A 232 -28.79 4.94 17.52
C LEU A 232 -30.15 5.62 17.30
N SER A 233 -30.16 6.92 16.97
CA SER A 233 -31.39 7.68 16.70
C SER A 233 -32.21 7.17 15.50
N ILE A 234 -31.60 6.42 14.57
CA ILE A 234 -32.28 5.88 13.39
C ILE A 234 -32.56 4.38 13.45
N GLY A 235 -32.20 3.69 14.55
CA GLY A 235 -32.51 2.27 14.80
C GLY A 235 -31.32 1.31 14.84
N ALA A 236 -30.07 1.79 14.87
CA ALA A 236 -28.91 0.92 14.97
C ALA A 236 -28.83 0.12 16.29
N SER A 237 -28.19 -1.04 16.24
CA SER A 237 -27.70 -1.80 17.39
C SER A 237 -26.36 -1.22 17.89
N ALA A 238 -26.10 -1.37 19.19
CA ALA A 238 -24.83 -1.05 19.80
C ALA A 238 -24.54 -2.02 20.94
N ILE A 239 -23.28 -2.46 21.03
CA ILE A 239 -22.82 -3.51 21.93
C ILE A 239 -21.69 -3.00 22.83
N ASP A 240 -21.53 -3.65 23.98
CA ASP A 240 -20.41 -3.48 24.92
C ASP A 240 -20.16 -2.04 25.41
N LEU A 241 -21.17 -1.15 25.40
CA LEU A 241 -20.99 0.30 25.66
C LEU A 241 -20.44 0.63 27.06
N GLU A 242 -20.50 -0.30 28.00
CA GLU A 242 -19.87 -0.23 29.33
C GLU A 242 -18.38 -0.65 29.34
N LYS A 243 -17.87 -1.27 28.27
CA LYS A 243 -16.47 -1.68 28.11
C LYS A 243 -15.61 -0.49 27.68
N VAL A 244 -15.39 0.42 28.63
CA VAL A 244 -14.46 1.56 28.54
C VAL A 244 -13.12 1.19 29.18
N GLN A 245 -12.02 1.37 28.46
CA GLN A 245 -10.66 1.07 28.93
C GLN A 245 -10.02 2.30 29.60
N VAL A 246 -9.59 2.08 30.84
CA VAL A 246 -8.65 2.95 31.56
C VAL A 246 -7.23 2.46 31.27
N HIS A 247 -6.33 3.38 30.93
CA HIS A 247 -4.90 3.12 30.74
C HIS A 247 -4.15 3.43 32.04
N PRO A 248 -3.21 2.58 32.50
CA PRO A 248 -2.53 2.77 33.78
C PRO A 248 -1.52 3.93 33.79
N THR A 249 -1.11 4.41 32.61
CA THR A 249 0.06 5.30 32.47
C THR A 249 -0.30 6.56 31.67
N GLY A 250 -1.09 7.43 32.29
CA GLY A 250 -1.23 8.84 31.91
C GLY A 250 -0.19 9.70 32.63
N LEU A 251 0.48 10.58 31.90
CA LEU A 251 1.51 11.48 32.41
C LEU A 251 0.88 12.57 33.28
N VAL A 252 1.40 12.70 34.51
CA VAL A 252 1.06 13.81 35.41
C VAL A 252 2.10 14.92 35.18
N ASP A 253 1.67 16.08 34.66
CA ASP A 253 2.49 17.28 34.65
C ASP A 253 2.65 17.79 36.10
N PRO A 254 3.87 17.96 36.64
CA PRO A 254 4.06 18.50 37.99
C PRO A 254 3.51 19.92 38.20
N LYS A 255 3.27 20.69 37.13
CA LYS A 255 2.69 22.04 37.17
C LYS A 255 1.16 22.02 37.15
N GLU A 256 0.56 20.98 36.57
CA GLU A 256 -0.89 20.84 36.41
C GLU A 256 -1.36 19.40 36.76
N PRO A 257 -1.12 18.93 38.01
CA PRO A 257 -1.35 17.54 38.38
C PRO A 257 -2.80 17.10 38.19
N ASP A 258 -3.76 18.02 38.34
CA ASP A 258 -5.21 17.77 38.25
C ASP A 258 -5.79 18.00 36.85
N ALA A 259 -4.97 18.28 35.82
CA ALA A 259 -5.46 18.52 34.46
C ALA A 259 -6.35 17.37 33.94
N LYS A 260 -7.60 17.67 33.54
CA LYS A 260 -8.60 16.68 33.09
C LYS A 260 -8.19 15.96 31.80
N VAL A 261 -7.44 16.63 30.91
CA VAL A 261 -6.79 16.00 29.75
C VAL A 261 -5.31 15.82 30.05
N LYS A 262 -4.77 14.61 29.83
CA LYS A 262 -3.37 14.24 30.10
C LYS A 262 -2.70 13.61 28.89
N PHE A 263 -1.38 13.75 28.79
CA PHE A 263 -0.59 13.05 27.76
C PHE A 263 -0.48 11.55 28.08
N LEU A 264 -0.54 10.71 27.06
CA LEU A 264 -0.36 9.27 27.18
C LEU A 264 1.14 8.91 27.22
N ALA A 265 1.61 8.29 28.30
CA ALA A 265 2.90 7.62 28.28
C ALA A 265 2.79 6.38 27.39
N ALA A 266 3.66 6.26 26.38
CA ALA A 266 3.60 5.13 25.46
C ALA A 266 3.75 3.79 26.21
N GLU A 267 2.87 2.83 25.93
CA GLU A 267 2.98 1.48 26.48
C GLU A 267 4.29 0.80 26.05
N ALA A 268 4.86 1.22 24.92
CA ALA A 268 6.17 0.82 24.47
C ALA A 268 7.30 1.11 25.49
N LEU A 269 7.15 2.10 26.39
CA LEU A 269 8.10 2.37 27.49
C LEU A 269 8.18 1.17 28.45
N ARG A 270 7.03 0.55 28.79
CA ARG A 270 6.98 -0.70 29.56
C ARG A 270 7.48 -1.87 28.72
N GLY A 271 7.13 -1.90 27.43
CA GLY A 271 7.59 -2.90 26.45
C GLY A 271 9.12 -3.01 26.31
N VAL A 272 9.85 -1.89 26.32
CA VAL A 272 11.33 -1.85 26.30
C VAL A 272 11.99 -2.02 27.68
N GLY A 273 11.20 -2.30 28.73
CA GLY A 273 11.73 -2.73 30.03
C GLY A 273 11.41 -1.80 31.20
N GLY A 274 10.64 -0.72 31.00
CA GLY A 274 10.28 0.22 32.07
C GLY A 274 9.48 -0.41 33.22
N LEU A 275 9.87 -0.08 34.45
CA LEU A 275 9.31 -0.60 35.70
C LEU A 275 8.33 0.40 36.32
N LEU A 276 7.28 -0.10 36.97
CA LEU A 276 6.35 0.72 37.76
C LEU A 276 6.71 0.60 39.24
N LEU A 277 7.19 1.70 39.83
CA LEU A 277 7.55 1.80 41.23
C LEU A 277 6.53 2.64 42.00
N ASP A 278 6.22 2.22 43.23
CA ASP A 278 5.39 2.98 44.16
C ASP A 278 6.17 4.05 44.94
N ASN A 279 5.49 4.80 45.80
CA ASN A 279 6.14 5.83 46.62
C ASN A 279 7.17 5.29 47.63
N THR A 280 7.20 3.98 47.90
CA THR A 280 8.24 3.30 48.70
C THR A 280 9.40 2.76 47.86
N GLY A 281 9.41 3.06 46.56
CA GLY A 281 10.45 2.65 45.61
C GLY A 281 10.30 1.21 45.12
N LYS A 282 9.18 0.54 45.39
CA LYS A 282 9.00 -0.90 45.15
C LYS A 282 8.11 -1.18 43.93
N ARG A 283 8.42 -2.27 43.22
CA ARG A 283 7.51 -2.87 42.24
C ARG A 283 6.30 -3.51 42.95
N PHE A 284 5.17 -3.55 42.25
CA PHE A 284 3.90 -4.09 42.77
C PHE A 284 3.07 -4.87 41.72
N VAL A 285 3.59 -5.04 40.49
CA VAL A 285 2.83 -5.53 39.33
C VAL A 285 3.76 -6.08 38.24
N ASP A 286 3.29 -7.02 37.42
CA ASP A 286 3.89 -7.27 36.11
C ASP A 286 3.42 -6.20 35.12
N GLU A 287 4.36 -5.33 34.75
CA GLU A 287 4.18 -4.18 33.87
C GLU A 287 3.74 -4.52 32.43
N LEU A 288 3.72 -5.81 32.06
CA LEU A 288 3.32 -6.33 30.74
C LEU A 288 1.99 -7.12 30.76
N GLN A 289 1.22 -7.05 31.85
CA GLN A 289 -0.16 -7.53 31.87
C GLN A 289 -1.13 -6.59 31.14
N HIS A 290 -2.40 -7.02 31.04
CA HIS A 290 -3.47 -6.23 30.45
C HIS A 290 -3.71 -4.91 31.22
N ARG A 291 -4.23 -3.91 30.53
CA ARG A 291 -4.35 -2.53 31.02
C ARG A 291 -5.29 -2.40 32.22
N ASP A 292 -6.36 -3.20 32.24
CA ASP A 292 -7.28 -3.32 33.36
C ASP A 292 -6.62 -3.96 34.59
N TYR A 293 -5.85 -5.04 34.42
CA TYR A 293 -5.07 -5.66 35.51
C TYR A 293 -4.05 -4.69 36.09
N VAL A 294 -3.24 -4.01 35.26
CA VAL A 294 -2.22 -3.07 35.75
C VAL A 294 -2.88 -1.88 36.46
N THR A 295 -3.98 -1.34 35.92
CA THR A 295 -4.74 -0.27 36.56
C THR A 295 -5.34 -0.72 37.89
N GLY A 296 -5.93 -1.92 37.94
CA GLY A 296 -6.43 -2.55 39.17
C GLY A 296 -5.35 -2.66 40.24
N LYS A 297 -4.15 -3.12 39.87
CA LYS A 297 -3.00 -3.19 40.80
C LYS A 297 -2.48 -1.83 41.26
N MET A 298 -2.64 -0.76 40.46
CA MET A 298 -2.36 0.61 40.92
C MET A 298 -3.38 1.10 41.96
N TRP A 299 -4.67 0.76 41.79
CA TRP A 299 -5.70 1.06 42.78
C TRP A 299 -5.55 0.21 44.06
N GLU A 300 -5.31 -1.10 43.94
CA GLU A 300 -5.06 -2.01 45.07
C GLU A 300 -3.83 -1.60 45.89
N ASN A 301 -2.74 -1.15 45.25
CA ASN A 301 -1.51 -0.78 45.97
C ASN A 301 -1.63 0.55 46.72
N GLY A 302 -2.45 1.51 46.23
CA GLY A 302 -2.79 2.77 46.91
C GLY A 302 -1.66 3.79 47.15
N LYS A 303 -0.40 3.45 46.86
CA LYS A 303 0.81 4.21 47.25
C LYS A 303 1.28 5.19 46.18
N TYR A 304 0.57 6.30 46.06
CA TYR A 304 0.90 7.39 45.14
C TYR A 304 1.96 8.36 45.70
N PRO A 305 2.77 9.04 44.86
CA PRO A 305 2.79 8.95 43.40
C PRO A 305 3.47 7.68 42.90
N ILE A 306 2.82 7.02 41.93
CA ILE A 306 3.39 5.89 41.18
C ILE A 306 4.25 6.48 40.06
N ARG A 307 5.44 5.90 39.84
CA ARG A 307 6.43 6.38 38.88
C ARG A 307 6.80 5.28 37.90
N LEU A 308 6.78 5.61 36.61
CA LEU A 308 7.44 4.79 35.59
C LEU A 308 8.92 5.16 35.57
N VAL A 309 9.80 4.16 35.67
CA VAL A 309 11.25 4.33 35.60
C VAL A 309 11.79 3.54 34.41
N LEU A 310 12.74 4.11 33.67
CA LEU A 310 13.49 3.50 32.58
C LEU A 310 14.98 3.58 32.91
N ASN A 311 15.71 2.46 32.79
CA ASN A 311 17.18 2.46 32.82
C ASN A 311 17.77 3.00 31.51
N GLY A 312 19.09 3.08 31.40
CA GLY A 312 19.79 3.66 30.26
C GLY A 312 19.64 2.84 28.97
N LYS A 313 19.46 1.52 29.07
CA LYS A 313 19.16 0.66 27.90
C LYS A 313 17.75 0.93 27.37
N ALA A 314 16.74 0.82 28.24
CA ALA A 314 15.34 1.07 27.90
C ALA A 314 15.14 2.50 27.36
N SER A 315 15.85 3.47 27.95
CA SER A 315 15.88 4.88 27.48
C SER A 315 16.43 5.02 26.06
N LYS A 316 17.47 4.27 25.68
CA LYS A 316 18.05 4.31 24.32
C LYS A 316 17.16 3.63 23.28
N ASP A 317 16.56 2.49 23.63
CA ASP A 317 15.64 1.76 22.74
C ASP A 317 14.42 2.61 22.31
N ILE A 318 14.08 3.66 23.08
CA ILE A 318 12.93 4.54 22.86
C ILE A 318 13.28 6.04 23.01
N GLU A 319 14.52 6.41 22.66
CA GLU A 319 15.13 7.72 22.94
C GLU A 319 14.28 8.93 22.54
N TRP A 320 13.64 8.91 21.37
CA TRP A 320 12.80 10.01 20.89
C TRP A 320 11.64 10.31 21.86
N HIS A 321 10.99 9.29 22.42
CA HIS A 321 9.93 9.46 23.42
C HIS A 321 10.48 10.07 24.70
N CYS A 322 11.65 9.61 25.17
CA CYS A 322 12.30 10.18 26.35
C CYS A 322 12.61 11.66 26.15
N LYS A 323 13.23 12.04 25.02
CA LYS A 323 13.48 13.46 24.65
C LYS A 323 12.19 14.27 24.62
N HIS A 324 11.15 13.77 23.95
CA HIS A 324 9.86 14.45 23.83
C HIS A 324 9.19 14.70 25.19
N TYR A 325 9.15 13.69 26.08
CA TYR A 325 8.53 13.86 27.40
C TYR A 325 9.39 14.72 28.35
N VAL A 326 10.72 14.70 28.20
CA VAL A 326 11.64 15.57 28.97
C VAL A 326 11.51 17.04 28.53
N GLY A 327 11.49 17.33 27.23
CA GLY A 327 11.29 18.70 26.72
C GLY A 327 9.96 19.31 27.16
N ARG A 328 8.89 18.49 27.25
CA ARG A 328 7.60 18.91 27.82
C ARG A 328 7.56 19.02 29.35
N GLY A 329 8.62 18.62 30.06
CA GLY A 329 8.66 18.59 31.54
C GLY A 329 7.81 17.49 32.19
N LEU A 330 7.31 16.53 31.39
CA LEU A 330 6.49 15.40 31.84
C LEU A 330 7.32 14.20 32.31
N MET A 331 8.63 14.23 32.03
CA MET A 331 9.62 13.23 32.39
C MET A 331 10.92 13.94 32.81
N LYS A 332 11.69 13.33 33.71
CA LYS A 332 12.93 13.88 34.24
C LYS A 332 14.04 12.83 34.18
N ARG A 333 15.25 13.28 33.83
CA ARG A 333 16.48 12.45 33.82
C ARG A 333 17.22 12.55 35.16
N PHE A 334 17.85 11.45 35.55
CA PHE A 334 18.77 11.34 36.69
C PHE A 334 19.99 10.56 36.24
N ASP A 335 21.20 10.99 36.62
CA ASP A 335 22.44 10.39 36.12
C ASP A 335 22.99 9.26 37.00
N SER A 336 22.33 8.93 38.12
CA SER A 336 22.63 7.75 38.93
C SER A 336 21.45 7.30 39.81
N GLY A 337 21.57 6.11 40.41
CA GLY A 337 20.61 5.56 41.38
C GLY A 337 20.54 6.34 42.69
N GLU A 338 21.63 6.99 43.12
CA GLU A 338 21.63 7.90 44.28
C GLU A 338 20.81 9.17 43.98
N ALA A 339 20.96 9.74 42.79
CA ALA A 339 20.16 10.89 42.35
C ALA A 339 18.67 10.52 42.24
N LEU A 340 18.37 9.30 41.77
CA LEU A 340 17.02 8.75 41.72
C LEU A 340 16.43 8.50 43.13
N ALA A 341 17.22 7.93 44.06
CA ALA A 341 16.78 7.71 45.44
C ALA A 341 16.44 9.03 46.15
N LYS A 342 17.24 10.07 45.91
CA LYS A 342 16.99 11.43 46.40
C LYS A 342 15.68 12.03 45.88
N GLU A 343 15.30 11.78 44.63
CA GLU A 343 14.00 12.20 44.06
C GLU A 343 12.81 11.48 44.70
N PHE A 344 12.98 10.19 45.04
CA PHE A 344 11.95 9.43 45.73
C PHE A 344 11.86 9.79 47.23
N GLY A 345 12.87 10.44 47.81
CA GLY A 345 12.98 10.68 49.25
C GLY A 345 13.39 9.43 50.05
N LEU A 346 14.14 8.52 49.41
CA LEU A 346 14.50 7.20 49.95
C LEU A 346 16.01 7.06 50.16
N ALA A 347 16.40 6.11 51.02
CA ALA A 347 17.79 5.67 51.11
C ALA A 347 18.20 4.88 49.84
N PRO A 348 19.42 5.08 49.29
CA PRO A 348 19.92 4.40 48.09
C PRO A 348 19.71 2.88 48.09
N GLU A 349 19.86 2.25 49.26
CA GLU A 349 19.74 0.81 49.50
C GLU A 349 18.36 0.26 49.11
N VAL A 350 17.30 1.07 49.20
CA VAL A 350 15.92 0.65 48.88
C VAL A 350 15.75 0.41 47.38
N LEU A 351 16.25 1.33 46.55
CA LEU A 351 16.21 1.19 45.09
C LEU A 351 17.25 0.17 44.61
N LYS A 352 18.46 0.17 45.21
CA LYS A 352 19.50 -0.83 44.93
C LYS A 352 18.99 -2.26 45.19
N LYS A 353 18.29 -2.50 46.30
CA LYS A 353 17.64 -3.79 46.56
C LYS A 353 16.53 -4.08 45.55
N THR A 354 15.69 -3.09 45.20
CA THR A 354 14.59 -3.30 44.24
C THR A 354 15.09 -3.69 42.84
N PHE A 355 16.22 -3.11 42.39
CA PHE A 355 16.86 -3.52 41.13
C PHE A 355 17.50 -4.90 41.25
N GLU A 356 18.14 -5.22 42.37
CA GLU A 356 18.74 -6.56 42.55
C GLU A 356 17.69 -7.67 42.70
N ASP A 357 16.57 -7.41 43.37
CA ASP A 357 15.41 -8.30 43.43
C ASP A 357 14.84 -8.56 42.01
N TYR A 358 14.80 -7.52 41.16
CA TYR A 358 14.45 -7.68 39.74
C TYR A 358 15.49 -8.50 38.97
N ASN A 359 16.79 -8.26 39.18
CA ASN A 359 17.87 -9.02 38.53
C ASN A 359 17.83 -10.51 38.89
N VAL A 360 17.49 -10.85 40.13
CA VAL A 360 17.23 -12.25 40.54
C VAL A 360 16.07 -12.83 39.70
N SER A 361 14.99 -12.09 39.47
CA SER A 361 13.91 -12.52 38.58
C SER A 361 14.33 -12.65 37.11
N VAL A 362 15.20 -11.77 36.60
CA VAL A 362 15.80 -11.89 35.25
C VAL A 362 16.62 -13.19 35.13
N ARG A 363 17.52 -13.45 36.08
CA ARG A 363 18.40 -14.64 36.05
C ARG A 363 17.66 -15.95 36.30
N THR A 364 16.62 -15.95 37.12
CA THR A 364 15.86 -17.17 37.47
C THR A 364 14.60 -17.41 36.64
N GLN A 365 14.19 -16.43 35.82
CA GLN A 365 12.89 -16.39 35.12
C GLN A 365 11.68 -16.56 36.07
N LYS A 366 11.82 -16.11 37.33
CA LYS A 366 10.78 -16.19 38.37
C LYS A 366 10.56 -14.82 39.00
N ASP A 367 9.46 -14.17 38.62
CA ASP A 367 9.05 -12.86 39.10
C ASP A 367 7.88 -12.96 40.12
N PRO A 368 7.92 -12.24 41.24
CA PRO A 368 6.90 -12.32 42.29
C PRO A 368 5.51 -11.79 41.88
N PHE A 369 5.39 -11.11 40.74
CA PHE A 369 4.13 -10.64 40.16
C PHE A 369 3.74 -11.41 38.88
N GLY A 370 4.48 -12.47 38.55
CA GLY A 370 4.21 -13.34 37.40
C GLY A 370 4.78 -12.87 36.06
N LYS A 371 5.67 -11.86 36.04
CA LYS A 371 6.33 -11.39 34.80
C LYS A 371 7.08 -12.52 34.09
N LYS A 372 6.85 -12.63 32.78
CA LYS A 372 7.45 -13.67 31.91
C LYS A 372 8.49 -13.16 30.92
N PHE A 373 8.59 -11.84 30.74
CA PHE A 373 9.44 -11.23 29.72
C PHE A 373 10.25 -10.09 30.34
N PHE A 374 11.55 -10.10 30.06
CA PHE A 374 12.56 -9.23 30.67
C PHE A 374 13.47 -8.66 29.57
N GLN A 375 14.03 -7.46 29.78
CA GLN A 375 14.82 -6.73 28.78
C GLN A 375 16.30 -6.55 29.18
N GLY A 376 16.77 -7.42 30.08
CA GLY A 376 18.11 -7.37 30.69
C GLY A 376 18.08 -6.96 32.17
N GLU A 377 19.24 -7.02 32.81
CA GLU A 377 19.44 -6.61 34.19
C GLU A 377 19.50 -5.08 34.35
N TRP A 378 19.29 -4.61 35.58
CA TRP A 378 19.34 -3.22 36.00
C TRP A 378 20.57 -2.97 36.87
N LYS A 379 21.29 -1.90 36.57
CA LYS A 379 22.45 -1.43 37.34
C LYS A 379 22.07 -0.20 38.16
N PHE A 380 22.72 0.01 39.30
CA PHE A 380 22.43 1.16 40.18
C PHE A 380 23.16 2.44 39.73
N ASP A 381 24.28 2.28 39.05
CA ASP A 381 25.16 3.29 38.46
C ASP A 381 24.79 3.72 37.02
N ASP A 382 23.62 3.26 36.52
CA ASP A 382 23.08 3.68 35.22
C ASP A 382 22.33 5.02 35.33
N PHE A 383 22.06 5.66 34.19
CA PHE A 383 21.18 6.82 34.13
C PHE A 383 19.71 6.38 33.98
N PHE A 384 18.80 7.19 34.50
CA PHE A 384 17.36 6.89 34.56
C PHE A 384 16.51 8.01 33.98
N HIS A 385 15.42 7.63 33.32
CA HIS A 385 14.30 8.53 33.03
C HIS A 385 13.07 8.15 33.86
N VAL A 386 12.41 9.14 34.44
CA VAL A 386 11.30 8.96 35.38
C VAL A 386 10.13 9.87 35.02
N ALA A 387 8.91 9.34 35.07
CA ALA A 387 7.69 10.13 34.94
C ALA A 387 6.61 9.67 35.92
N VAL A 388 5.82 10.60 36.45
CA VAL A 388 4.72 10.32 37.38
C VAL A 388 3.47 9.87 36.61
N MET A 389 2.82 8.82 37.10
CA MET A 389 1.74 8.13 36.41
C MET A 389 0.44 8.13 37.21
N THR A 390 -0.67 8.32 36.49
CA THR A 390 -2.03 8.11 37.00
C THR A 390 -2.89 7.34 35.99
N PRO A 391 -3.89 6.57 36.43
CA PRO A 391 -4.91 6.00 35.54
C PRO A 391 -5.68 7.07 34.78
N VAL A 392 -5.96 6.82 33.50
CA VAL A 392 -6.65 7.75 32.58
C VAL A 392 -7.64 7.03 31.67
N LEU A 393 -8.82 7.60 31.45
CA LEU A 393 -9.75 7.23 30.36
C LEU A 393 -9.02 7.27 29.02
N HIS A 394 -9.12 6.20 28.24
CA HIS A 394 -8.28 6.06 27.05
C HIS A 394 -9.01 5.58 25.80
N TYR A 395 -9.92 4.61 25.89
CA TYR A 395 -10.55 4.02 24.70
C TYR A 395 -11.92 3.40 25.00
N THR A 396 -12.85 3.41 24.05
CA THR A 396 -14.15 2.72 24.14
C THR A 396 -14.17 1.49 23.23
N MET A 397 -14.28 0.28 23.80
CA MET A 397 -14.38 -0.97 23.01
C MET A 397 -15.81 -1.27 22.55
N GLY A 398 -16.80 -0.80 23.32
CA GLY A 398 -18.18 -0.75 22.88
C GLY A 398 -18.42 0.32 21.85
N GLY A 399 -19.41 0.07 21.01
CA GLY A 399 -19.77 0.93 19.89
C GLY A 399 -20.94 0.38 19.09
N LEU A 400 -21.14 0.90 17.88
CA LEU A 400 -22.17 0.41 16.96
C LEU A 400 -21.85 -1.02 16.53
N GLU A 401 -22.86 -1.89 16.52
CA GLU A 401 -22.65 -3.27 16.08
C GLU A 401 -22.40 -3.33 14.57
N ILE A 402 -21.39 -4.11 14.17
CA ILE A 402 -21.03 -4.34 12.77
C ILE A 402 -20.87 -5.83 12.46
N ASP A 403 -20.97 -6.16 11.18
CA ASP A 403 -20.53 -7.44 10.62
C ASP A 403 -19.10 -7.37 10.05
N ALA A 404 -18.61 -8.50 9.54
CA ALA A 404 -17.30 -8.63 8.91
C ALA A 404 -17.11 -7.72 7.67
N GLU A 405 -18.19 -7.25 7.04
CA GLU A 405 -18.18 -6.28 5.94
C GLU A 405 -18.28 -4.82 6.42
N SER A 406 -18.23 -4.58 7.74
CA SER A 406 -18.32 -3.25 8.39
C SER A 406 -19.65 -2.52 8.17
N ARG A 407 -20.73 -3.22 7.83
CA ARG A 407 -22.09 -2.65 7.76
C ARG A 407 -22.64 -2.51 9.17
N ILE A 408 -23.32 -1.40 9.47
CA ILE A 408 -23.95 -1.21 10.79
C ILE A 408 -25.23 -2.06 10.88
N ILE A 409 -25.35 -2.82 11.97
CA ILE A 409 -26.49 -3.70 12.25
C ILE A 409 -27.62 -2.93 12.97
N ASP A 410 -28.88 -3.26 12.67
CA ASP A 410 -30.08 -2.71 13.31
C ASP A 410 -30.56 -3.58 14.50
N GLN A 411 -31.56 -3.08 15.23
CA GLN A 411 -32.17 -3.79 16.36
C GLN A 411 -32.94 -5.08 15.97
N SER A 412 -33.04 -5.41 14.68
CA SER A 412 -33.57 -6.69 14.18
C SER A 412 -32.47 -7.70 13.78
N GLY A 413 -31.19 -7.34 13.95
CA GLY A 413 -30.05 -8.15 13.56
C GLY A 413 -29.71 -8.07 12.07
N LYS A 414 -30.10 -7.00 11.37
CA LYS A 414 -29.89 -6.83 9.92
C LYS A 414 -29.01 -5.62 9.59
N PRO A 415 -28.18 -5.69 8.53
CA PRO A 415 -27.45 -4.52 8.05
C PRO A 415 -28.37 -3.38 7.60
N ILE A 416 -28.13 -2.17 8.08
CA ILE A 416 -28.78 -0.94 7.61
C ILE A 416 -28.22 -0.59 6.21
N PRO A 417 -29.03 -0.59 5.14
CA PRO A 417 -28.53 -0.35 3.79
C PRO A 417 -27.89 1.04 3.68
N GLY A 418 -26.70 1.11 3.07
CA GLY A 418 -25.96 2.35 2.86
C GLY A 418 -25.23 2.91 4.08
N LEU A 419 -25.20 2.21 5.22
CA LEU A 419 -24.55 2.67 6.45
C LEU A 419 -23.46 1.72 6.96
N PHE A 420 -22.27 2.27 7.19
CA PHE A 420 -21.05 1.53 7.57
C PHE A 420 -20.31 2.22 8.72
N ALA A 421 -19.46 1.50 9.45
CA ALA A 421 -18.63 2.06 10.54
C ALA A 421 -17.19 1.56 10.54
N ALA A 422 -16.26 2.40 11.00
CA ALA A 422 -14.83 2.08 11.07
C ALA A 422 -14.11 2.74 12.26
N GLY A 423 -13.16 2.00 12.85
CA GLY A 423 -12.42 2.45 14.04
C GLY A 423 -13.25 2.42 15.32
N GLU A 424 -12.94 3.30 16.27
CA GLU A 424 -13.50 3.30 17.65
C GLU A 424 -15.01 3.60 17.76
N VAL A 425 -15.71 3.86 16.65
CA VAL A 425 -17.19 3.95 16.62
C VAL A 425 -17.87 2.59 16.43
N ALA A 426 -17.10 1.55 16.07
CA ALA A 426 -17.58 0.18 15.93
C ALA A 426 -17.27 -0.67 17.17
N GLY A 427 -18.26 -1.41 17.66
CA GLY A 427 -18.15 -2.34 18.78
C GLY A 427 -17.67 -3.74 18.37
N GLY A 428 -17.48 -4.63 19.35
CA GLY A 428 -17.20 -6.06 19.12
C GLY A 428 -15.77 -6.42 18.67
N VAL A 429 -15.09 -5.54 17.91
CA VAL A 429 -13.73 -5.75 17.37
C VAL A 429 -12.67 -6.03 18.47
N HIS A 430 -12.96 -5.69 19.73
CA HIS A 430 -12.03 -5.81 20.85
C HIS A 430 -12.61 -6.45 22.13
N GLY A 431 -13.93 -6.72 22.18
CA GLY A 431 -14.63 -7.24 23.35
C GLY A 431 -14.26 -6.55 24.67
N ALA A 432 -14.04 -7.34 25.72
CA ALA A 432 -13.84 -6.84 27.08
C ALA A 432 -12.58 -5.96 27.29
N ASN A 433 -11.50 -6.15 26.53
CA ASN A 433 -10.27 -5.37 26.65
C ASN A 433 -9.48 -5.29 25.33
N ARG A 434 -9.17 -4.07 24.86
CA ARG A 434 -8.30 -3.84 23.71
C ARG A 434 -6.82 -3.98 24.05
N LEU A 435 -6.08 -4.75 23.25
CA LEU A 435 -4.61 -4.84 23.31
C LEU A 435 -3.91 -3.53 22.86
N GLY A 436 -2.68 -3.30 23.34
CA GLY A 436 -1.83 -2.20 22.87
C GLY A 436 -1.59 -2.29 21.35
N GLY A 437 -1.54 -1.17 20.63
CA GLY A 437 -1.32 -1.14 19.17
C GLY A 437 -2.49 -1.58 18.27
N SER A 438 -3.48 -2.32 18.79
CA SER A 438 -4.62 -2.80 17.98
C SER A 438 -5.63 -1.72 17.58
N SER A 439 -5.59 -0.51 18.17
CA SER A 439 -6.48 0.61 17.78
C SER A 439 -6.11 1.22 16.42
N LEU A 440 -4.82 1.48 16.17
CA LEU A 440 -4.36 1.95 14.86
C LEU A 440 -4.60 0.89 13.78
N LEU A 441 -4.41 -0.39 14.12
CA LEU A 441 -4.71 -1.50 13.23
C LEU A 441 -6.22 -1.57 12.92
N GLY A 442 -7.08 -1.48 13.93
CA GLY A 442 -8.53 -1.47 13.75
C GLY A 442 -9.00 -0.31 12.88
N CYS A 443 -8.39 0.88 13.02
CA CYS A 443 -8.66 2.01 12.14
C CYS A 443 -8.31 1.69 10.68
N VAL A 444 -7.11 1.17 10.40
CA VAL A 444 -6.70 0.87 9.01
C VAL A 444 -7.48 -0.30 8.43
N VAL A 445 -7.64 -1.41 9.15
CA VAL A 445 -8.35 -2.59 8.65
C VAL A 445 -9.83 -2.29 8.40
N PHE A 446 -10.57 -1.79 9.39
CA PHE A 446 -12.00 -1.53 9.22
C PHE A 446 -12.27 -0.26 8.40
N GLY A 447 -11.33 0.68 8.34
CA GLY A 447 -11.34 1.77 7.36
C GLY A 447 -11.30 1.20 5.93
N ARG A 448 -10.36 0.30 5.63
CA ARG A 448 -10.26 -0.32 4.31
C ARG A 448 -11.45 -1.25 4.01
N VAL A 449 -11.93 -2.05 4.97
CA VAL A 449 -13.15 -2.89 4.79
C VAL A 449 -14.39 -2.03 4.53
N SER A 450 -14.66 -0.99 5.33
CA SER A 450 -15.82 -0.11 5.09
C SER A 450 -15.71 0.66 3.76
N GLY A 451 -14.49 1.06 3.36
CA GLY A 451 -14.24 1.65 2.04
C GLY A 451 -14.47 0.66 0.88
N ASP A 452 -14.03 -0.60 1.03
CA ASP A 452 -14.33 -1.70 0.09
C ASP A 452 -15.86 -1.87 -0.05
N SER A 453 -16.57 -2.05 1.08
CA SER A 453 -18.01 -2.34 1.12
C SER A 453 -18.91 -1.17 0.66
N ALA A 454 -18.59 0.07 1.05
CA ALA A 454 -19.35 1.25 0.63
C ALA A 454 -19.17 1.54 -0.87
N SER A 455 -18.01 1.26 -1.43
CA SER A 455 -17.76 1.37 -2.87
C SER A 455 -18.56 0.34 -3.66
N ALA A 456 -18.61 -0.91 -3.18
CA ALA A 456 -19.44 -1.95 -3.78
C ALA A 456 -20.95 -1.59 -3.75
N TYR A 457 -21.43 -1.08 -2.61
CA TYR A 457 -22.81 -0.61 -2.47
C TYR A 457 -23.14 0.57 -3.40
N LEU A 458 -22.22 1.55 -3.51
CA LEU A 458 -22.37 2.68 -4.43
C LEU A 458 -22.47 2.23 -5.90
N LEU A 459 -21.65 1.26 -6.31
CA LEU A 459 -21.65 0.70 -7.65
C LEU A 459 -22.96 -0.05 -7.95
N GLN A 460 -23.44 -0.89 -7.02
CA GLN A 460 -24.71 -1.61 -7.14
C GLN A 460 -25.91 -0.64 -7.25
N ALA A 461 -25.98 0.37 -6.39
CA ALA A 461 -27.03 1.39 -6.43
C ALA A 461 -26.99 2.20 -7.75
N THR A 462 -25.79 2.50 -8.26
CA THR A 462 -25.62 3.21 -9.53
C THR A 462 -26.04 2.34 -10.72
N SER A 463 -25.67 1.06 -10.75
CA SER A 463 -26.08 0.12 -11.81
C SER A 463 -27.60 -0.01 -11.90
N ALA A 464 -28.29 -0.23 -10.77
CA ALA A 464 -29.74 -0.29 -10.71
C ALA A 464 -30.42 1.03 -11.16
N ALA A 465 -29.82 2.18 -10.86
CA ALA A 465 -30.29 3.47 -11.35
C ALA A 465 -30.09 3.64 -12.87
N VAL A 466 -28.95 3.20 -13.41
CA VAL A 466 -28.63 3.25 -14.86
C VAL A 466 -29.57 2.35 -15.66
N GLN A 467 -29.83 1.11 -15.22
CA GLN A 467 -30.82 0.23 -15.86
C GLN A 467 -32.22 0.88 -15.92
N LYS A 468 -32.64 1.50 -14.82
CA LYS A 468 -33.92 2.22 -14.70
C LYS A 468 -33.98 3.53 -15.49
N ALA A 469 -32.83 4.13 -15.81
CA ALA A 469 -32.70 5.29 -16.68
C ALA A 469 -32.68 4.91 -18.17
N GLY A 470 -32.01 3.83 -18.56
CA GLY A 470 -31.98 3.31 -19.93
C GLY A 470 -33.39 3.02 -20.47
N GLY A 471 -34.23 2.37 -19.65
CA GLY A 471 -35.65 2.14 -19.96
C GLY A 471 -36.51 3.41 -20.09
N ARG A 472 -36.00 4.59 -19.69
CA ARG A 472 -36.64 5.90 -19.92
C ARG A 472 -36.06 6.65 -21.11
N LEU A 473 -34.76 6.54 -21.35
CA LEU A 473 -34.08 7.14 -22.50
C LEU A 473 -34.56 6.54 -23.84
N GLY A 474 -34.86 5.24 -23.87
CA GLY A 474 -35.47 4.58 -25.04
C GLY A 474 -36.84 5.17 -25.46
N ALA A 475 -37.54 5.85 -24.55
CA ALA A 475 -38.81 6.53 -24.84
C ALA A 475 -38.63 8.01 -25.30
N LEU A 476 -37.41 8.55 -25.25
CA LEU A 476 -37.10 9.96 -25.55
C LEU A 476 -36.23 10.13 -26.81
N ALA A 477 -35.51 9.09 -27.24
CA ALA A 477 -34.65 9.11 -28.44
C ALA A 477 -35.41 9.30 -29.78
N GLY A 478 -36.75 9.33 -29.77
CA GLY A 478 -37.58 9.47 -30.98
C GLY A 478 -37.71 10.88 -31.53
N HIS A 479 -37.24 11.92 -30.83
CA HIS A 479 -37.43 13.33 -31.21
C HIS A 479 -36.15 14.18 -31.08
N ILE A 480 -36.00 15.11 -32.03
CA ILE A 480 -34.99 16.18 -32.12
C ILE A 480 -33.59 15.71 -32.60
N SER A 481 -33.32 15.95 -33.88
CA SER A 481 -31.99 16.26 -34.43
C SER A 481 -32.07 17.63 -35.13
N GLY A 482 -30.97 18.40 -35.19
CA GLY A 482 -31.06 19.74 -35.80
C GLY A 482 -29.85 20.69 -35.70
N SER A 483 -28.82 20.44 -36.52
CA SER A 483 -27.86 21.43 -37.03
C SER A 483 -26.79 22.05 -36.10
N THR A 484 -25.77 22.66 -36.72
CA THR A 484 -24.45 23.06 -36.20
C THR A 484 -24.01 24.43 -36.76
N ALA A 485 -23.02 25.09 -36.14
CA ALA A 485 -21.94 25.88 -36.77
C ALA A 485 -21.05 26.58 -35.69
N ALA A 486 -19.79 26.88 -36.00
CA ALA A 486 -18.78 27.43 -35.07
C ALA A 486 -17.99 28.63 -35.66
N SER A 487 -17.16 29.32 -34.85
CA SER A 487 -16.03 30.19 -35.30
C SER A 487 -15.20 30.78 -34.13
N THR A 488 -13.91 31.04 -34.39
CA THR A 488 -12.82 31.54 -33.49
C THR A 488 -11.82 32.39 -34.33
N PRO A 489 -10.63 32.90 -33.89
CA PRO A 489 -9.97 33.05 -32.57
C PRO A 489 -9.34 34.50 -32.34
N ASP A 490 -8.16 34.57 -31.67
CA ASP A 490 -7.12 35.65 -31.58
C ASP A 490 -7.18 36.78 -30.50
N SER A 491 -6.06 37.34 -29.95
CA SER A 491 -4.67 36.83 -29.68
C SER A 491 -3.82 37.80 -28.77
N ALA A 492 -2.65 37.32 -28.28
CA ALA A 492 -1.40 38.04 -27.87
C ALA A 492 -1.19 38.84 -26.53
N ALA A 493 -0.22 38.36 -25.71
CA ALA A 493 0.90 39.02 -24.97
C ALA A 493 0.73 40.28 -24.02
N ALA A 494 1.48 40.49 -22.89
CA ALA A 494 2.40 39.66 -22.06
C ALA A 494 2.95 40.36 -20.75
N ALA A 495 3.09 39.72 -19.53
CA ALA A 495 4.22 40.03 -18.57
C ALA A 495 4.41 39.41 -17.06
N PRO A 496 5.23 39.95 -16.06
CA PRO A 496 5.92 39.34 -14.84
C PRO A 496 5.44 39.34 -13.38
N VAL A 497 5.90 38.25 -12.71
CA VAL A 497 6.73 38.15 -11.48
C VAL A 497 6.55 39.23 -10.39
N GLY A 498 5.93 38.84 -9.27
CA GLY A 498 5.75 39.67 -8.07
C GLY A 498 6.96 39.76 -7.11
N LYS A 499 6.73 40.32 -5.92
CA LYS A 499 7.72 40.59 -4.86
C LYS A 499 7.47 39.82 -3.55
N SER A 500 8.50 39.72 -2.72
CA SER A 500 8.49 39.17 -1.35
C SER A 500 8.12 40.20 -0.26
N ALA A 501 7.84 39.70 0.95
CA ALA A 501 7.61 40.49 2.16
C ALA A 501 8.92 40.83 2.91
N SER A 502 8.87 41.78 3.85
CA SER A 502 10.06 42.36 4.52
C SER A 502 9.79 42.80 5.97
N GLY A 503 10.41 42.13 6.95
CA GLY A 503 10.40 42.51 8.37
C GLY A 503 11.48 41.74 9.15
N GLU A 504 12.08 42.38 10.16
CA GLU A 504 13.17 41.83 11.00
C GLU A 504 12.90 42.10 12.48
N TYR A 505 13.08 41.07 13.33
CA TYR A 505 12.80 41.14 14.78
C TYR A 505 13.88 40.44 15.62
N THR A 506 14.18 40.95 16.82
CA THR A 506 15.12 40.28 17.74
C THR A 506 14.39 39.30 18.67
N LEU A 507 15.10 38.37 19.31
CA LEU A 507 14.51 37.51 20.35
C LEU A 507 13.99 38.33 21.56
N ALA A 508 14.58 39.50 21.83
CA ALA A 508 14.09 40.42 22.84
C ALA A 508 12.79 41.13 22.43
N ASP A 509 12.45 41.16 21.13
CA ASP A 509 11.13 41.59 20.66
C ASP A 509 10.12 40.45 20.82
N VAL A 510 10.44 39.26 20.31
CA VAL A 510 9.60 38.05 20.43
C VAL A 510 9.25 37.77 21.90
N ALA A 511 10.21 37.90 22.83
CA ALA A 511 10.00 37.70 24.26
C ALA A 511 8.96 38.62 24.93
N LYS A 512 8.51 39.70 24.28
CA LYS A 512 7.41 40.56 24.74
C LYS A 512 6.04 39.89 24.55
N HIS A 513 5.91 39.08 23.50
CA HIS A 513 4.70 38.43 23.03
C HIS A 513 4.61 37.01 23.61
N ASN A 514 4.33 36.94 24.91
CA ASN A 514 4.39 35.71 25.72
C ASN A 514 3.09 35.38 26.48
N LYS A 515 1.95 35.99 26.10
CA LYS A 515 0.64 35.86 26.78
C LYS A 515 -0.35 35.11 25.91
N LYS A 516 -1.39 34.50 26.49
CA LYS A 516 -2.35 33.68 25.71
C LYS A 516 -3.02 34.46 24.55
N ASP A 517 -3.22 35.76 24.72
CA ASP A 517 -3.80 36.71 23.77
C ASP A 517 -2.77 37.45 22.89
N ASP A 518 -1.48 37.11 23.02
CA ASP A 518 -0.34 37.73 22.33
C ASP A 518 0.88 36.79 22.37
N ILE A 519 0.96 35.83 21.44
CA ILE A 519 2.03 34.81 21.35
C ILE A 519 2.80 34.92 20.03
N TRP A 520 4.08 35.25 20.13
CA TRP A 520 5.03 35.05 19.03
C TRP A 520 6.05 33.95 19.35
N VAL A 521 6.57 33.30 18.30
CA VAL A 521 7.64 32.29 18.38
C VAL A 521 8.65 32.48 17.23
N VAL A 522 9.89 32.02 17.41
CA VAL A 522 10.85 31.85 16.31
C VAL A 522 10.93 30.38 15.88
N ILE A 523 10.85 30.12 14.58
CA ILE A 523 11.01 28.79 13.99
C ILE A 523 11.81 28.92 12.68
N ASP A 524 12.94 28.20 12.56
CA ASP A 524 13.87 28.25 11.41
C ASP A 524 14.30 29.68 11.03
N GLY A 525 14.49 30.53 12.05
CA GLY A 525 14.84 31.94 11.85
C GLY A 525 13.72 32.81 11.25
N GLN A 526 12.49 32.31 11.18
CA GLN A 526 11.28 33.10 10.91
C GLN A 526 10.61 33.48 12.23
N VAL A 527 10.03 34.67 12.31
CA VAL A 527 9.20 35.07 13.46
C VAL A 527 7.73 34.93 13.08
N LEU A 528 6.98 34.21 13.91
CA LEU A 528 5.57 33.92 13.69
C LEU A 528 4.70 34.52 14.80
N ASP A 529 3.67 35.29 14.43
CA ASP A 529 2.52 35.58 15.29
C ASP A 529 1.53 34.43 15.19
N VAL A 530 1.59 33.53 16.18
CA VAL A 530 0.73 32.34 16.24
C VAL A 530 -0.55 32.56 17.04
N THR A 531 -0.80 33.78 17.54
CA THR A 531 -1.94 34.13 18.40
C THR A 531 -3.29 33.71 17.81
N LYS A 532 -3.50 33.93 16.51
CA LYS A 532 -4.76 33.59 15.81
C LYS A 532 -4.87 32.10 15.45
N PHE A 533 -3.73 31.41 15.31
CA PHE A 533 -3.66 29.98 15.00
C PHE A 533 -3.76 29.10 16.25
N LEU A 534 -3.41 29.65 17.42
CA LEU A 534 -3.41 28.99 18.73
C LEU A 534 -4.63 28.09 19.04
N PRO A 535 -5.89 28.51 18.83
CA PRO A 535 -7.05 27.65 19.09
C PRO A 535 -7.31 26.58 18.02
N ASP A 536 -6.80 26.74 16.80
CA ASP A 536 -6.94 25.78 15.71
C ASP A 536 -5.77 24.74 15.68
N HIS A 537 -4.77 24.87 16.58
CA HIS A 537 -3.58 24.02 16.61
C HIS A 537 -3.86 22.56 17.08
N PRO A 538 -3.47 21.52 16.30
CA PRO A 538 -3.81 20.12 16.60
C PRO A 538 -3.21 19.53 17.88
N GLY A 539 -2.10 20.08 18.38
CA GLY A 539 -1.54 19.71 19.69
C GLY A 539 -2.31 20.31 20.88
N GLY A 540 -3.33 21.12 20.61
CA GLY A 540 -3.95 22.04 21.57
C GLY A 540 -3.09 23.28 21.83
N GLU A 541 -3.72 24.34 22.37
CA GLU A 541 -3.06 25.63 22.65
C GLU A 541 -1.76 25.47 23.47
N LYS A 542 -1.82 24.60 24.50
CA LYS A 542 -0.72 24.36 25.45
C LYS A 542 0.57 23.87 24.79
N ALA A 543 0.48 23.24 23.61
CA ALA A 543 1.66 22.78 22.88
C ALA A 543 2.46 23.94 22.25
N ILE A 544 1.83 25.10 22.02
CA ILE A 544 2.48 26.34 21.56
C ILE A 544 2.83 27.23 22.77
N ILE A 545 1.92 27.38 23.74
CA ILE A 545 2.11 28.26 24.92
C ILE A 545 3.42 27.99 25.69
N LEU A 546 3.89 26.73 25.70
CA LEU A 546 5.16 26.35 26.34
C LEU A 546 6.38 27.14 25.80
N TYR A 547 6.33 27.59 24.55
CA TYR A 547 7.40 28.31 23.86
C TYR A 547 7.04 29.79 23.59
N ALA A 548 5.98 30.30 24.19
CA ALA A 548 5.53 31.67 23.97
C ALA A 548 6.63 32.69 24.32
N GLY A 549 6.96 33.54 23.35
CA GLY A 549 8.05 34.51 23.45
C GLY A 549 9.46 33.93 23.31
N ARG A 550 9.64 32.80 22.62
CA ARG A 550 10.94 32.10 22.51
C ARG A 550 11.26 31.64 21.09
N ASP A 551 12.49 31.20 20.90
CA ASP A 551 12.80 30.24 19.85
C ASP A 551 12.21 28.87 20.20
N ALA A 552 11.64 28.20 19.21
CA ALA A 552 11.01 26.89 19.28
C ALA A 552 11.47 25.98 18.13
N THR A 553 12.54 26.37 17.41
CA THR A 553 13.01 25.70 16.19
C THR A 553 13.35 24.22 16.43
N GLU A 554 14.01 23.90 17.54
CA GLU A 554 14.39 22.50 17.84
C GLU A 554 13.14 21.65 18.13
N GLU A 555 12.25 22.13 19.01
CA GLU A 555 11.06 21.38 19.40
C GLU A 555 9.98 21.34 18.31
N PHE A 556 9.96 22.30 17.39
CA PHE A 556 9.16 22.26 16.17
C PHE A 556 9.71 21.21 15.20
N ASN A 557 10.99 21.28 14.84
CA ASN A 557 11.61 20.33 13.89
C ASN A 557 11.69 18.90 14.44
N MET A 558 11.61 18.70 15.76
CA MET A 558 11.41 17.38 16.38
C MET A 558 10.05 16.73 16.04
N LEU A 559 9.05 17.50 15.60
CA LEU A 559 7.64 17.11 15.46
C LEU A 559 7.00 17.42 14.10
N HIS A 560 7.57 18.35 13.33
CA HIS A 560 6.98 18.91 12.13
C HIS A 560 8.04 19.02 11.03
N ASP A 561 7.66 18.77 9.77
CA ASP A 561 8.47 19.12 8.59
C ASP A 561 8.40 20.65 8.39
N PRO A 562 9.50 21.34 8.00
CA PRO A 562 9.48 22.80 7.76
C PRO A 562 8.38 23.29 6.79
N LYS A 563 7.87 22.44 5.90
CA LYS A 563 6.73 22.72 5.01
C LYS A 563 5.40 22.95 5.75
N VAL A 564 5.28 22.53 7.01
CA VAL A 564 4.07 22.67 7.84
C VAL A 564 3.68 24.14 8.01
N ILE A 565 4.64 25.06 8.17
CA ILE A 565 4.36 26.50 8.31
C ILE A 565 3.75 27.08 7.02
N PRO A 566 4.38 26.98 5.83
CA PRO A 566 3.77 27.41 4.57
C PRO A 566 2.42 26.75 4.25
N ARG A 567 2.20 25.50 4.67
CA ARG A 567 0.98 24.74 4.36
C ARG A 567 -0.20 25.05 5.29
N TYR A 568 0.04 25.29 6.59
CA TYR A 568 -1.03 25.39 7.60
C TYR A 568 -1.07 26.71 8.38
N ALA A 569 0.00 27.52 8.35
CA ALA A 569 0.04 28.83 9.02
C ALA A 569 0.85 29.90 8.23
N PRO A 570 0.65 30.07 6.90
CA PRO A 570 1.44 31.02 6.11
C PRO A 570 1.26 32.48 6.60
N ASP A 571 0.03 32.86 6.97
CA ASP A 571 -0.30 34.20 7.48
C ASP A 571 0.26 34.50 8.89
N ALA A 572 0.82 33.49 9.58
CA ALA A 572 1.47 33.69 10.86
C ALA A 572 2.88 34.30 10.70
N VAL A 573 3.55 34.14 9.56
CA VAL A 573 4.94 34.60 9.35
C VAL A 573 4.98 36.11 9.19
N ILE A 574 5.38 36.83 10.26
CA ILE A 574 5.45 38.29 10.29
C ILE A 574 6.82 38.86 9.88
N GLY A 575 7.86 38.02 9.82
CA GLY A 575 9.18 38.39 9.33
C GLY A 575 10.28 37.40 9.68
N LYS A 576 11.54 37.84 9.70
CA LYS A 576 12.71 37.02 10.05
C LYS A 576 13.32 37.42 11.39
N HIS A 577 13.93 36.46 12.08
CA HIS A 577 14.73 36.73 13.26
C HIS A 577 16.09 37.32 12.84
N ARG A 578 16.39 38.51 13.38
CA ARG A 578 17.69 39.16 13.24
C ARG A 578 18.60 38.74 14.39
N GLN A 579 19.58 37.88 14.09
CA GLN A 579 20.71 37.66 14.99
C GLN A 579 21.51 38.96 15.14
N LEU A 580 21.74 39.38 16.39
CA LEU A 580 22.71 40.41 16.71
C LEU A 580 24.07 39.73 16.89
N LEU A 581 25.00 39.98 15.96
CA LEU A 581 26.39 39.58 16.11
C LEU A 581 27.04 40.45 17.20
N GLU A 582 27.19 39.92 18.41
CA GLU A 582 28.11 40.53 19.38
C GLU A 582 29.56 40.36 18.88
N PRO A 583 30.39 41.42 18.88
CA PRO A 583 31.72 41.37 18.31
C PRO A 583 32.71 40.68 19.26
N GLY A 584 32.75 39.34 19.24
CA GLY A 584 33.80 38.62 19.98
C GLY A 584 33.57 37.17 20.38
N ASN A 585 32.91 36.33 19.58
CA ASN A 585 33.07 34.87 19.71
C ASN A 585 32.87 34.15 18.38
N VAL A 586 33.85 33.32 17.98
CA VAL A 586 33.79 32.50 16.76
C VAL A 586 33.19 31.14 17.13
N TYR A 587 31.94 30.91 16.75
CA TYR A 587 31.33 29.58 16.86
C TYR A 587 31.78 28.71 15.69
N VAL A 588 32.44 27.58 15.99
CA VAL A 588 32.86 26.58 15.00
C VAL A 588 31.86 25.42 15.02
N PRO A 589 31.08 25.18 13.94
CA PRO A 589 30.21 24.02 13.87
C PRO A 589 31.03 22.72 13.81
N HIS A 590 30.79 21.79 14.73
CA HIS A 590 31.41 20.46 14.69
C HIS A 590 30.78 19.58 13.59
N THR A 591 31.29 19.68 12.37
CA THR A 591 31.17 18.59 11.39
C THR A 591 32.11 17.45 11.80
N ILE A 592 31.55 16.28 12.12
CA ILE A 592 32.35 15.09 12.46
C ILE A 592 33.11 14.60 11.23
N GLU A 593 34.38 14.27 11.42
CA GLU A 593 35.29 13.82 10.37
C GLU A 593 34.89 12.44 9.82
N ALA A 594 34.84 12.31 8.49
CA ALA A 594 34.85 11.02 7.80
C ALA A 594 36.23 10.84 7.15
N PHE A 595 37.01 9.89 7.66
CA PHE A 595 38.39 9.65 7.23
C PHE A 595 38.44 9.18 5.76
N VAL A 596 38.99 10.01 4.87
CA VAL A 596 39.40 9.62 3.52
C VAL A 596 40.92 9.56 3.49
N LEU A 597 41.48 8.34 3.56
CA LEU A 597 42.91 8.11 3.31
C LEU A 597 43.14 7.79 1.83
N THR A 598 44.14 8.46 1.26
CA THR A 598 44.55 8.32 -0.14
C THR A 598 45.40 7.07 -0.38
N ARG A 599 45.55 6.70 -1.66
CA ARG A 599 46.46 5.64 -2.15
C ARG A 599 47.90 6.15 -2.28
N GLU A 600 48.79 5.23 -2.70
CA GLU A 600 50.28 5.30 -2.82
C GLU A 600 50.99 4.90 -1.49
N ASP A 601 52.02 4.05 -1.45
CA ASP A 601 52.94 3.52 -2.49
C ASP A 601 53.27 1.99 -2.22
N PRO A 602 54.03 1.23 -3.07
CA PRO A 602 53.94 -0.25 -3.10
C PRO A 602 55.20 -1.08 -2.69
N THR A 603 55.00 -2.41 -2.66
CA THR A 603 55.99 -3.52 -2.73
C THR A 603 56.90 -3.83 -1.51
N LEU A 604 56.80 -5.06 -0.96
CA LEU A 604 57.84 -6.13 -0.98
C LEU A 604 57.66 -7.20 0.13
N LEU A 605 57.73 -8.50 -0.26
CA LEU A 605 58.32 -9.68 0.45
C LEU A 605 57.88 -10.07 1.91
N SER A 606 57.90 -11.34 2.37
CA SER A 606 57.86 -12.66 1.69
C SER A 606 57.74 -13.87 2.67
N ALA A 607 56.87 -14.82 2.33
CA ALA A 607 57.03 -16.30 2.44
C ALA A 607 57.13 -17.05 3.81
N ALA A 608 57.03 -18.39 3.69
CA ALA A 608 57.13 -19.49 4.68
C ALA A 608 55.91 -19.74 5.60
N ALA A 609 55.42 -20.97 5.82
CA ALA A 609 55.67 -22.27 5.13
C ALA A 609 54.53 -23.30 5.37
N TYR A 610 54.42 -24.30 4.49
CA TYR A 610 53.52 -25.48 4.56
C TYR A 610 54.25 -26.69 5.24
N PRO A 611 53.57 -27.70 5.82
CA PRO A 611 52.93 -28.76 5.01
C PRO A 611 51.60 -29.40 5.52
N LEU A 612 50.93 -30.04 4.56
CA LEU A 612 49.81 -31.01 4.66
C LEU A 612 50.34 -32.42 5.07
N PRO A 613 49.53 -33.45 5.48
CA PRO A 613 48.39 -33.97 4.67
C PRO A 613 47.19 -34.74 5.32
N HIS A 614 46.06 -34.78 4.57
CA HIS A 614 45.02 -35.85 4.46
C HIS A 614 44.18 -36.24 5.72
N THR A 615 42.88 -36.63 5.64
CA THR A 615 41.90 -36.85 4.53
C THR A 615 40.45 -36.90 5.07
N LEU A 616 39.45 -36.37 4.33
CA LEU A 616 37.99 -36.71 4.27
C LEU A 616 37.17 -36.66 5.60
N ASP A 617 35.86 -36.38 5.66
CA ASP A 617 34.74 -36.52 4.69
C ASP A 617 33.68 -35.37 4.88
N ASP A 618 32.54 -35.42 4.16
CA ASP A 618 31.70 -34.28 3.73
C ASP A 618 30.47 -33.81 4.59
N SER A 619 29.85 -32.69 4.13
CA SER A 619 28.48 -32.13 4.41
C SER A 619 28.23 -31.32 5.72
N GLU A 620 27.39 -30.26 5.78
CA GLU A 620 26.55 -29.55 4.77
C GLU A 620 26.37 -28.02 5.09
N VAL A 621 25.67 -27.22 4.25
CA VAL A 621 25.95 -25.76 4.04
C VAL A 621 24.76 -24.75 4.16
N SER A 622 25.12 -23.45 4.33
CA SER A 622 24.36 -22.16 4.38
C SER A 622 23.51 -21.79 3.11
N GLN A 623 22.90 -20.60 2.83
CA GLN A 623 22.89 -19.16 3.27
C GLN A 623 21.42 -18.62 3.37
N GLY A 624 20.97 -17.33 3.33
CA GLY A 624 21.50 -15.94 3.16
C GLY A 624 21.39 -15.35 1.73
N PHE A 625 21.19 -14.04 1.45
CA PHE A 625 20.79 -12.81 2.21
C PHE A 625 20.49 -11.60 1.24
N LEU A 626 19.49 -10.74 1.53
CA LEU A 626 19.17 -9.34 1.07
C LEU A 626 19.42 -8.73 -0.37
N ARG A 627 18.36 -8.02 -0.87
CA ARG A 627 18.25 -6.62 -1.45
C ARG A 627 18.64 -6.17 -2.90
N ARG A 628 17.66 -5.54 -3.59
CA ARG A 628 17.46 -4.09 -4.01
C ARG A 628 18.54 -3.35 -4.86
N LEU A 629 18.29 -2.61 -5.98
CA LEU A 629 17.26 -1.57 -6.31
C LEU A 629 17.08 -1.18 -7.84
N GLU A 630 15.82 -1.02 -8.32
CA GLU A 630 15.12 0.18 -8.90
C GLU A 630 15.46 1.05 -10.18
N SER A 631 14.37 1.62 -10.76
CA SER A 631 14.14 3.01 -11.30
C SER A 631 14.68 3.46 -12.69
N MET A 632 14.16 4.42 -13.50
CA MET A 632 12.87 5.16 -13.73
C MET A 632 12.95 6.01 -15.09
N PRO A 633 12.15 7.09 -15.36
CA PRO A 633 11.03 7.39 -16.35
C PRO A 633 11.35 7.84 -17.82
N THR A 634 10.48 8.01 -18.85
CA THR A 634 9.10 7.60 -19.34
C THR A 634 8.86 8.13 -20.81
N THR A 635 7.70 7.91 -21.51
CA THR A 635 7.53 7.98 -23.02
C THR A 635 6.43 8.85 -23.72
N PRO A 636 6.75 9.53 -24.86
CA PRO A 636 5.85 10.12 -25.92
C PRO A 636 6.21 9.67 -27.39
N ASP A 637 5.63 10.07 -28.54
CA ASP A 637 4.27 10.38 -29.10
C ASP A 637 4.46 10.73 -30.63
N HIS A 638 3.57 10.72 -31.66
CA HIS A 638 2.14 10.43 -32.00
C HIS A 638 2.11 10.01 -33.52
N LEU A 639 1.03 9.44 -34.13
CA LEU A 639 0.05 10.11 -35.06
C LEU A 639 -0.86 9.11 -35.86
N ASN A 640 -1.82 9.56 -36.71
CA ASN A 640 -3.25 9.74 -36.40
C ASN A 640 -4.10 10.28 -37.61
N VAL A 641 -5.14 9.57 -38.11
CA VAL A 641 -6.23 10.08 -39.01
C VAL A 641 -7.58 9.39 -38.73
N GLY A 642 -8.76 10.04 -38.63
CA GLY A 642 -9.04 11.49 -38.49
C GLY A 642 -10.41 11.95 -39.04
N TYR A 643 -11.36 12.32 -38.17
CA TYR A 643 -12.53 13.23 -38.36
C TYR A 643 -13.23 13.38 -36.98
N ILE A 644 -13.13 14.45 -36.16
CA ILE A 644 -13.38 15.91 -36.33
C ILE A 644 -14.89 16.25 -36.34
N GLY A 645 -15.44 17.08 -35.43
CA GLY A 645 -14.87 17.76 -34.26
C GLY A 645 -15.83 18.81 -33.61
N ASN A 646 -15.39 19.48 -32.53
CA ASN A 646 -15.77 20.81 -31.94
C ASN A 646 -17.27 21.23 -31.79
N GLU A 647 -17.74 22.08 -30.87
CA GLU A 647 -17.11 23.00 -29.88
C GLU A 647 -18.13 23.47 -28.79
N ALA A 648 -17.64 23.96 -27.65
CA ALA A 648 -18.29 24.93 -26.71
C ALA A 648 -19.68 24.63 -26.06
N SER A 649 -20.09 25.46 -25.08
CA SER A 649 -21.20 25.22 -24.13
C SER A 649 -22.12 26.44 -23.92
N PRO A 650 -23.45 26.24 -23.78
CA PRO A 650 -24.34 27.28 -23.25
C PRO A 650 -25.48 26.79 -22.32
N LEU A 651 -25.25 26.70 -21.00
CA LEU A 651 -26.34 26.75 -20.00
C LEU A 651 -25.91 27.41 -18.67
N LEU A 652 -25.93 28.75 -18.65
CA LEU A 652 -26.31 29.56 -17.48
C LEU A 652 -26.47 31.03 -17.89
N ARG A 653 -27.67 31.58 -17.74
CA ARG A 653 -27.96 33.03 -17.83
C ARG A 653 -28.83 33.42 -16.65
N SER A 654 -28.42 34.43 -15.90
CA SER A 654 -29.33 35.25 -15.09
C SER A 654 -28.66 36.58 -14.75
N ASP A 655 -29.10 37.66 -15.39
CA ASP A 655 -28.72 39.01 -14.99
C ASP A 655 -29.35 39.35 -13.64
N SER A 656 -28.64 40.09 -12.80
CA SER A 656 -29.23 41.18 -12.02
C SER A 656 -28.14 42.01 -11.33
N SER A 657 -28.43 43.30 -11.16
CA SER A 657 -27.48 44.30 -10.64
C SER A 657 -27.85 44.75 -9.23
N ALA A 658 -26.82 45.07 -8.43
CA ALA A 658 -26.92 45.92 -7.25
C ALA A 658 -25.58 46.60 -6.96
N GLN A 659 -25.61 47.77 -6.30
CA GLN A 659 -24.45 48.63 -6.04
C GLN A 659 -24.08 48.63 -4.55
N ALA A 660 -22.80 48.83 -4.21
CA ALA A 660 -22.41 49.53 -2.98
C ALA A 660 -20.97 50.10 -3.03
N SER A 661 -20.88 51.40 -2.78
CA SER A 661 -19.72 52.26 -2.45
C SER A 661 -18.38 51.67 -1.99
N SER A 662 -17.29 52.20 -2.57
CA SER A 662 -15.94 52.27 -1.96
C SER A 662 -15.85 53.27 -0.78
N PRO A 663 -14.74 53.30 -0.02
CA PRO A 663 -13.80 54.40 -0.31
C PRO A 663 -12.32 54.01 -0.43
N ARG A 664 -11.74 54.41 -1.56
CA ARG A 664 -10.42 55.05 -1.76
C ARG A 664 -9.29 54.74 -0.75
N ASP A 665 -8.16 54.26 -1.28
CA ASP A 665 -6.82 54.61 -0.79
C ASP A 665 -5.90 55.00 -1.97
N THR A 666 -4.90 55.84 -1.72
CA THR A 666 -4.22 56.67 -2.73
C THR A 666 -2.83 56.16 -3.10
N ASN A 667 -2.68 55.59 -4.31
CA ASN A 667 -1.51 55.79 -5.20
C ASN A 667 -1.67 55.04 -6.55
N THR A 668 -2.41 55.65 -7.49
CA THR A 668 -2.78 55.01 -8.77
C THR A 668 -1.69 55.03 -9.84
N MET A 669 -0.70 55.90 -9.73
CA MET A 669 0.34 56.09 -10.78
C MET A 669 1.48 55.08 -10.63
N ALA A 670 2.12 55.03 -9.46
CA ALA A 670 3.20 54.10 -9.17
C ALA A 670 2.77 52.63 -9.29
N ARG A 671 1.55 52.28 -8.83
CA ARG A 671 0.99 50.93 -9.01
C ARG A 671 0.80 50.57 -10.48
N LYS A 672 0.41 51.48 -11.37
CA LYS A 672 0.33 51.20 -12.82
C LYS A 672 1.70 50.95 -13.44
N ILE A 673 2.68 51.83 -13.20
CA ILE A 673 4.03 51.65 -13.74
C ILE A 673 4.65 50.34 -13.22
N VAL A 674 4.50 50.04 -11.93
CA VAL A 674 5.00 48.79 -11.36
C VAL A 674 4.22 47.59 -11.88
N TRP A 675 2.88 47.59 -11.97
CA TRP A 675 2.12 46.44 -12.51
C TRP A 675 2.16 46.32 -14.03
N THR A 676 2.62 47.33 -14.79
CA THR A 676 2.92 47.19 -16.23
C THR A 676 4.38 46.82 -16.48
N GLY A 677 5.34 47.23 -15.65
CA GLY A 677 6.68 46.61 -15.65
C GLY A 677 6.60 45.14 -15.19
N LEU A 678 5.82 44.92 -14.13
CA LEU A 678 5.27 43.65 -13.64
C LEU A 678 4.03 43.20 -14.44
N THR A 679 3.88 43.72 -15.67
CA THR A 679 3.33 42.99 -16.82
C THR A 679 4.09 43.35 -18.14
N LEU A 680 5.46 43.27 -18.19
CA LEU A 680 6.31 43.12 -19.41
C LEU A 680 7.51 42.07 -19.52
N LEU A 681 7.98 41.34 -18.49
CA LEU A 681 8.91 40.14 -18.51
C LEU A 681 8.48 38.64 -18.17
N PHE A 682 7.48 38.20 -17.33
CA PHE A 682 7.16 36.72 -17.17
C PHE A 682 6.48 36.15 -18.39
N VAL A 683 5.39 36.70 -18.92
CA VAL A 683 4.91 36.20 -20.23
C VAL A 683 5.97 36.43 -21.34
N ALA A 684 7.04 37.22 -21.13
CA ALA A 684 8.22 37.17 -22.02
C ALA A 684 9.12 35.95 -21.71
N ALA A 685 9.31 35.59 -20.43
CA ALA A 685 9.91 34.34 -19.98
C ALA A 685 9.03 33.10 -20.27
N LEU A 686 7.72 33.27 -20.48
CA LEU A 686 6.71 32.27 -20.84
C LEU A 686 6.61 32.16 -22.35
N VAL A 687 6.76 33.26 -23.11
CA VAL A 687 7.00 33.20 -24.56
C VAL A 687 8.39 32.64 -24.85
N PHE A 688 9.37 32.84 -23.96
CA PHE A 688 10.64 32.13 -24.01
C PHE A 688 10.47 30.65 -23.65
N PHE A 689 9.79 30.30 -22.54
CA PHE A 689 9.52 28.90 -22.18
C PHE A 689 8.67 28.18 -23.22
N LEU A 690 7.58 28.77 -23.71
CA LEU A 690 6.68 28.16 -24.70
C LEU A 690 7.24 28.22 -26.14
N GLY A 691 8.10 29.20 -26.45
CA GLY A 691 8.72 29.35 -27.77
C GLY A 691 10.08 28.67 -27.92
N PHE A 692 10.70 28.22 -26.82
CA PHE A 692 11.97 27.48 -26.81
C PHE A 692 11.90 26.18 -25.97
N ALA A 693 10.73 25.75 -25.48
CA ALA A 693 10.55 24.45 -24.82
C ALA A 693 11.11 23.32 -25.69
N ASP A 694 10.70 23.27 -26.96
CA ASP A 694 11.10 22.24 -27.92
C ASP A 694 12.59 22.30 -28.30
N LEU A 695 13.28 23.40 -27.97
CA LEU A 695 14.71 23.59 -28.20
C LEU A 695 15.58 23.26 -26.96
N LEU A 696 14.96 23.04 -25.80
CA LEU A 696 15.63 22.82 -24.51
C LEU A 696 15.11 21.57 -23.77
N SER A 697 14.05 20.92 -24.26
CA SER A 697 13.36 19.81 -23.62
C SER A 697 14.28 18.64 -23.32
N ASP A 698 15.07 18.17 -24.30
CA ASP A 698 15.78 16.90 -24.19
C ASP A 698 16.95 16.90 -23.19
N GLU A 699 17.57 18.05 -22.91
CA GLU A 699 18.59 18.19 -21.85
C GLU A 699 17.97 18.50 -20.47
N LEU A 700 16.83 19.21 -20.42
CA LEU A 700 16.18 19.61 -19.17
C LEU A 700 15.12 18.62 -18.65
N SER A 701 14.57 17.73 -19.50
CA SER A 701 13.55 16.74 -19.14
C SER A 701 13.87 15.94 -17.86
N PRO A 702 15.12 15.45 -17.65
CA PRO A 702 15.49 14.75 -16.41
C PRO A 702 15.35 15.59 -15.13
N TRP A 703 15.39 16.93 -15.25
CA TRP A 703 15.31 17.88 -14.13
C TRP A 703 13.89 18.40 -13.87
N ILE A 704 13.01 18.37 -14.88
CA ILE A 704 11.62 18.88 -14.79
C ILE A 704 10.56 17.77 -14.80
N GLY A 705 10.95 16.50 -14.98
CA GLY A 705 10.06 15.34 -14.91
C GLY A 705 9.23 15.07 -16.16
N THR A 706 9.56 15.73 -17.28
CA THR A 706 9.01 15.45 -18.61
C THR A 706 9.73 14.29 -19.29
N LEU A 707 9.15 13.84 -20.40
CA LEU A 707 9.62 12.70 -21.17
C LEU A 707 10.59 13.22 -22.26
N PRO A 708 11.63 12.48 -22.68
CA PRO A 708 12.42 12.87 -23.86
C PRO A 708 11.53 12.88 -25.10
N ASN A 709 11.78 13.82 -26.03
CA ASN A 709 11.01 13.91 -27.28
C ASN A 709 11.41 12.81 -28.28
N ASP A 710 12.57 12.17 -28.09
CA ASP A 710 13.02 11.00 -28.87
C ASP A 710 12.36 9.70 -28.40
N PRO A 711 11.58 8.98 -29.24
CA PRO A 711 10.84 7.78 -28.83
C PRO A 711 11.69 6.69 -28.19
N HIS A 712 12.94 6.48 -28.63
CA HIS A 712 13.79 5.40 -28.16
C HIS A 712 14.53 5.71 -26.84
N LYS A 713 15.08 6.93 -26.67
CA LYS A 713 15.56 7.41 -25.34
C LYS A 713 14.46 7.27 -24.30
N ALA A 714 13.23 7.63 -24.69
CA ALA A 714 12.08 7.61 -23.83
C ALA A 714 11.65 6.16 -23.50
N ALA A 715 11.59 5.27 -24.51
CA ALA A 715 11.29 3.84 -24.35
C ALA A 715 12.28 3.15 -23.39
N LEU A 716 13.58 3.33 -23.63
CA LEU A 716 14.65 2.81 -22.76
C LEU A 716 14.50 3.15 -21.28
N ALA A 717 13.84 4.27 -20.98
CA ALA A 717 13.68 4.81 -19.64
C ALA A 717 12.31 4.48 -19.03
N ILE A 718 11.24 4.26 -19.83
CA ILE A 718 10.00 3.68 -19.27
C ILE A 718 10.20 2.23 -18.84
N MET A 719 10.96 1.46 -19.62
CA MET A 719 11.30 0.09 -19.28
C MET A 719 12.33 0.04 -18.13
N LYS A 720 12.89 1.19 -17.72
CA LYS A 720 13.64 1.37 -16.48
C LYS A 720 12.70 1.61 -15.26
N GLN A 721 11.44 2.01 -15.48
CA GLN A 721 10.34 1.97 -14.46
C GLN A 721 9.70 0.57 -14.39
N ALA A 722 9.20 0.14 -15.54
CA ALA A 722 8.30 -0.98 -15.76
C ALA A 722 8.95 -1.88 -16.82
N PRO A 723 10.00 -2.63 -16.44
CA PRO A 723 10.76 -3.47 -17.35
C PRO A 723 9.90 -4.59 -17.94
N VAL A 724 10.33 -5.12 -19.08
CA VAL A 724 9.58 -6.17 -19.80
C VAL A 724 9.53 -7.45 -18.98
N ILE A 725 8.33 -8.00 -18.84
CA ILE A 725 8.07 -9.35 -18.35
C ILE A 725 7.54 -10.14 -19.55
N ASP A 726 8.41 -10.91 -20.19
CA ASP A 726 8.05 -11.65 -21.41
C ASP A 726 7.20 -12.89 -21.08
N GLY A 727 6.14 -13.10 -21.86
CA GLY A 727 5.21 -14.21 -21.72
C GLY A 727 5.77 -15.59 -22.12
N HIS A 728 6.80 -15.66 -22.97
CA HIS A 728 7.29 -16.91 -23.54
C HIS A 728 8.72 -16.82 -24.09
N ILE A 729 9.66 -17.59 -23.51
CA ILE A 729 11.06 -17.74 -23.97
C ILE A 729 11.52 -19.19 -23.78
N ASP A 730 11.98 -19.84 -24.84
CA ASP A 730 12.31 -21.27 -24.92
C ASP A 730 13.81 -21.58 -24.81
N LEU A 731 14.55 -20.71 -24.11
CA LEU A 731 15.96 -20.93 -23.76
C LEU A 731 16.24 -22.34 -23.18
N PRO A 732 15.36 -22.98 -22.35
CA PRO A 732 15.56 -24.37 -21.95
C PRO A 732 15.65 -25.35 -23.13
N TYR A 733 14.84 -25.16 -24.17
CA TYR A 733 14.82 -26.01 -25.36
C TYR A 733 16.06 -25.77 -26.24
N LEU A 734 16.51 -24.53 -26.41
CA LEU A 734 17.80 -24.23 -27.03
C LEU A 734 18.96 -24.94 -26.29
N VAL A 735 18.91 -24.97 -24.95
CA VAL A 735 19.89 -25.69 -24.12
C VAL A 735 19.76 -27.22 -24.25
N ARG A 736 18.55 -27.77 -24.44
CA ARG A 736 18.35 -29.17 -24.80
C ARG A 736 19.00 -29.51 -26.14
N LEU A 737 18.73 -28.73 -27.19
CA LEU A 737 19.23 -29.00 -28.54
C LEU A 737 20.73 -28.77 -28.70
N ALA A 738 21.24 -27.61 -28.30
CA ALA A 738 22.62 -27.20 -28.58
C ALA A 738 23.64 -27.71 -27.54
N TYR A 739 23.20 -28.03 -26.31
CA TYR A 739 24.07 -28.42 -25.20
C TYR A 739 23.68 -29.75 -24.55
N GLY A 740 22.63 -30.44 -25.01
CA GLY A 740 22.22 -31.74 -24.46
C GLY A 740 21.81 -31.66 -22.98
N ASN A 741 21.09 -30.59 -22.59
CA ASN A 741 20.76 -30.23 -21.20
C ASN A 741 21.98 -29.89 -20.31
N ASN A 742 23.22 -29.84 -20.82
CA ASN A 742 24.41 -29.57 -20.01
C ASN A 742 24.53 -28.08 -19.64
N VAL A 743 23.79 -27.65 -18.61
CA VAL A 743 23.80 -26.29 -18.07
C VAL A 743 25.20 -25.81 -17.65
N SER A 744 26.12 -26.71 -17.29
CA SER A 744 27.51 -26.33 -16.99
C SER A 744 28.23 -25.73 -18.21
N ALA A 745 27.93 -26.22 -19.43
CA ALA A 745 28.52 -25.74 -20.68
C ALA A 745 27.86 -24.47 -21.26
N VAL A 746 26.71 -24.04 -20.75
CA VAL A 746 25.99 -22.85 -21.22
C VAL A 746 26.53 -21.59 -20.54
N ASP A 747 27.15 -20.69 -21.29
CA ASP A 747 27.55 -19.36 -20.81
C ASP A 747 26.54 -18.30 -21.27
N LEU A 748 25.87 -17.64 -20.32
CA LEU A 748 24.92 -16.55 -20.60
C LEU A 748 25.54 -15.15 -20.36
N GLU A 749 26.79 -15.05 -19.88
CA GLU A 749 27.49 -13.76 -19.74
C GLU A 749 28.16 -13.32 -21.04
N THR A 750 28.48 -14.27 -21.94
CA THR A 750 28.90 -13.99 -23.32
C THR A 750 27.75 -14.17 -24.32
N ARG A 751 28.02 -13.89 -25.62
CA ARG A 751 26.97 -13.89 -26.65
C ARG A 751 26.57 -15.31 -27.03
N MET A 752 25.34 -15.68 -26.66
CA MET A 752 24.72 -16.94 -27.08
C MET A 752 24.42 -16.95 -28.60
N PRO A 753 24.38 -18.15 -29.23
CA PRO A 753 24.04 -18.29 -30.66
C PRO A 753 22.58 -17.96 -30.96
N GLY A 754 21.69 -18.09 -29.97
CA GLY A 754 20.28 -17.68 -30.06
C GLY A 754 20.07 -16.20 -29.74
N HIS A 755 18.86 -15.91 -29.28
CA HIS A 755 18.33 -14.58 -29.01
C HIS A 755 18.63 -14.13 -27.58
N VAL A 756 18.80 -15.05 -26.63
CA VAL A 756 18.88 -14.71 -25.19
C VAL A 756 20.30 -14.85 -24.62
N ASP A 757 20.84 -13.75 -24.09
CA ASP A 757 21.96 -13.75 -23.13
C ASP A 757 21.80 -12.58 -22.14
N ILE A 758 22.55 -12.61 -21.03
CA ILE A 758 22.46 -11.60 -19.96
C ILE A 758 22.79 -10.19 -20.48
N PRO A 759 23.88 -9.94 -21.24
CA PRO A 759 24.14 -8.63 -21.83
C PRO A 759 22.95 -8.07 -22.62
N ARG A 760 22.32 -8.90 -23.47
CA ARG A 760 21.15 -8.50 -24.25
C ARG A 760 19.89 -8.29 -23.40
N LEU A 761 19.61 -9.16 -22.44
CA LEU A 761 18.51 -9.01 -21.46
C LEU A 761 18.62 -7.68 -20.70
N ARG A 762 19.82 -7.30 -20.25
CA ARG A 762 20.07 -6.03 -19.55
C ARG A 762 19.91 -4.81 -20.48
N LYS A 763 20.37 -4.89 -21.73
CA LYS A 763 20.20 -3.83 -22.74
C LYS A 763 18.72 -3.63 -23.09
N GLY A 764 17.96 -4.70 -23.28
CA GLY A 764 16.53 -4.67 -23.60
C GLY A 764 15.60 -4.36 -22.44
N ARG A 765 16.13 -4.08 -21.24
CA ARG A 765 15.35 -3.76 -20.04
C ARG A 765 14.36 -4.87 -19.66
N VAL A 766 14.79 -6.12 -19.76
CA VAL A 766 14.00 -7.26 -19.27
C VAL A 766 14.08 -7.31 -17.74
N GLY A 767 12.92 -7.42 -17.10
CA GLY A 767 12.73 -7.52 -15.66
C GLY A 767 12.13 -8.85 -15.23
N GLY A 768 11.56 -9.61 -16.16
CA GLY A 768 11.21 -11.01 -15.95
C GLY A 768 10.93 -11.73 -17.27
N PHE A 769 10.77 -13.04 -17.21
CA PHE A 769 10.16 -13.81 -18.28
C PHE A 769 9.69 -15.18 -17.78
N PHE A 770 8.78 -15.80 -18.52
CA PHE A 770 8.54 -17.23 -18.41
C PHE A 770 9.59 -18.02 -19.17
N TRP A 771 10.32 -18.85 -18.43
CA TRP A 771 11.14 -19.92 -18.97
C TRP A 771 10.17 -21.00 -19.42
N SER A 772 9.94 -21.07 -20.73
CA SER A 772 9.09 -22.08 -21.34
C SER A 772 9.80 -23.42 -21.33
N ALA A 773 9.22 -24.39 -20.64
CA ALA A 773 9.59 -25.79 -20.79
C ALA A 773 8.76 -26.37 -21.94
N TYR A 774 9.31 -26.26 -23.15
CA TYR A 774 8.77 -26.90 -24.34
C TYR A 774 9.18 -28.38 -24.43
N VAL A 775 8.22 -29.23 -24.75
CA VAL A 775 8.46 -30.60 -25.19
C VAL A 775 7.55 -30.91 -26.38
N GLY A 776 8.14 -31.40 -27.47
CA GLY A 776 7.40 -31.76 -28.68
C GLY A 776 6.34 -32.83 -28.44
N CYS A 777 5.25 -32.77 -29.21
CA CYS A 777 4.27 -33.85 -29.27
C CYS A 777 4.92 -35.13 -29.80
N ALA A 778 4.63 -36.29 -29.21
CA ALA A 778 5.02 -37.57 -29.80
C ALA A 778 4.16 -37.90 -31.03
N ASN A 779 4.54 -38.93 -31.79
CA ASN A 779 3.75 -39.36 -32.95
C ASN A 779 2.40 -39.93 -32.47
N PRO A 780 1.25 -39.61 -33.11
CA PRO A 780 -0.03 -40.26 -32.81
C PRO A 780 -0.03 -41.80 -32.93
N GLU A 781 0.96 -42.40 -33.60
CA GLU A 781 1.20 -43.86 -33.59
C GLU A 781 1.94 -44.37 -32.34
N GLU A 782 2.64 -43.50 -31.61
CA GLU A 782 3.39 -43.79 -30.37
C GLU A 782 2.58 -43.53 -29.09
N GLU A 783 1.69 -42.52 -29.09
CA GLU A 783 0.77 -42.24 -27.97
C GLU A 783 -0.50 -43.12 -27.99
N GLY A 784 -0.76 -43.76 -29.14
CA GLY A 784 -1.99 -44.47 -29.43
C GLY A 784 -3.20 -43.53 -29.61
N LYS A 785 -4.31 -44.08 -30.11
CA LYS A 785 -5.54 -43.32 -30.42
C LYS A 785 -6.19 -42.65 -29.20
N ASP A 786 -5.79 -43.09 -28.02
CA ASP A 786 -6.37 -42.74 -26.74
C ASP A 786 -5.35 -42.05 -25.80
N PHE A 787 -4.16 -41.70 -26.30
CA PHE A 787 -3.08 -41.01 -25.58
C PHE A 787 -2.59 -41.77 -24.32
N THR A 788 -2.72 -43.10 -24.29
CA THR A 788 -2.44 -43.93 -23.11
C THR A 788 -1.13 -44.67 -23.18
N ASP A 789 -0.53 -44.79 -24.36
CA ASP A 789 0.71 -45.54 -24.54
C ASP A 789 1.89 -44.71 -23.99
N ALA A 790 2.83 -45.39 -23.32
CA ALA A 790 3.78 -44.73 -22.43
C ALA A 790 4.91 -44.03 -23.20
N THR A 791 4.83 -42.71 -23.34
CA THR A 791 5.85 -41.88 -24.00
C THR A 791 6.89 -41.31 -23.03
N TRP A 792 7.94 -40.74 -23.62
CA TRP A 792 9.05 -40.07 -22.96
C TRP A 792 8.73 -38.66 -22.43
N ILE A 793 7.58 -38.09 -22.83
CA ILE A 793 7.26 -36.66 -22.68
C ILE A 793 7.37 -36.17 -21.23
N VAL A 794 6.76 -36.87 -20.25
CA VAL A 794 6.76 -36.45 -18.83
C VAL A 794 8.17 -36.42 -18.23
N ARG A 795 9.07 -37.31 -18.68
CA ARG A 795 10.49 -37.27 -18.28
C ARG A 795 11.15 -36.00 -18.84
N ASP A 796 11.00 -35.77 -20.14
CA ASP A 796 11.63 -34.64 -20.81
C ASP A 796 11.08 -33.30 -20.29
N THR A 797 9.81 -33.23 -19.90
CA THR A 797 9.23 -32.05 -19.22
C THR A 797 9.94 -31.76 -17.91
N LEU A 798 10.17 -32.80 -17.09
CA LEU A 798 10.94 -32.65 -15.84
C LEU A 798 12.39 -32.22 -16.12
N GLU A 799 13.03 -32.75 -17.17
CA GLU A 799 14.37 -32.31 -17.60
C GLU A 799 14.40 -30.84 -18.05
N GLN A 800 13.35 -30.31 -18.70
CA GLN A 800 13.28 -28.88 -19.08
C GLN A 800 12.99 -27.97 -17.88
N ILE A 801 12.15 -28.39 -16.94
CA ILE A 801 11.96 -27.69 -15.66
C ILE A 801 13.29 -27.65 -14.89
N ASP A 802 14.07 -28.74 -14.90
CA ASP A 802 15.38 -28.83 -14.26
C ASP A 802 16.40 -27.90 -14.92
N VAL A 803 16.54 -27.95 -16.25
CA VAL A 803 17.40 -27.03 -17.03
C VAL A 803 17.09 -25.56 -16.73
N ALA A 804 15.81 -25.17 -16.68
CA ALA A 804 15.41 -23.81 -16.32
C ALA A 804 15.86 -23.45 -14.89
N ARG A 805 15.62 -24.34 -13.92
CA ARG A 805 15.99 -24.13 -12.51
C ARG A 805 17.51 -24.05 -12.30
N GLU A 806 18.27 -24.91 -12.97
CA GLU A 806 19.74 -24.90 -12.90
C GLU A 806 20.35 -23.66 -13.57
N LEU A 807 19.78 -23.18 -14.70
CA LEU A 807 20.21 -21.90 -15.30
C LEU A 807 19.92 -20.71 -14.36
N ILE A 808 18.78 -20.71 -13.67
CA ILE A 808 18.45 -19.70 -12.66
C ILE A 808 19.43 -19.79 -11.46
N ALA A 809 19.77 -20.99 -11.01
CA ALA A 809 20.69 -21.23 -9.91
C ALA A 809 22.15 -20.90 -10.26
N LYS A 810 22.56 -21.06 -11.53
CA LYS A 810 23.91 -20.76 -12.03
C LYS A 810 24.23 -19.27 -12.05
N TYR A 811 23.23 -18.40 -12.30
CA TYR A 811 23.41 -16.94 -12.34
C TYR A 811 22.57 -16.23 -11.28
N PRO A 812 22.77 -16.52 -9.98
CA PRO A 812 21.85 -16.12 -8.91
C PRO A 812 21.82 -14.61 -8.66
N ASP A 813 22.84 -13.87 -9.13
CA ASP A 813 22.87 -12.40 -9.07
C ASP A 813 22.09 -11.74 -10.21
N THR A 814 21.80 -12.46 -11.30
CA THR A 814 20.96 -11.97 -12.39
C THR A 814 19.54 -12.52 -12.33
N PHE A 815 19.33 -13.81 -12.10
CA PHE A 815 18.01 -14.42 -12.06
C PHE A 815 17.53 -14.65 -10.62
N GLN A 816 16.21 -14.69 -10.46
CA GLN A 816 15.57 -15.13 -9.22
C GLN A 816 14.37 -15.99 -9.60
N LEU A 817 14.28 -17.24 -9.13
CA LEU A 817 13.06 -18.03 -9.27
C LEU A 817 11.93 -17.31 -8.51
N THR A 818 10.80 -17.13 -9.20
CA THR A 818 9.62 -16.44 -8.67
C THR A 818 8.38 -17.29 -8.93
N THR A 819 7.48 -17.30 -7.96
CA THR A 819 6.31 -18.18 -7.93
C THR A 819 5.01 -17.46 -7.55
N THR A 820 5.11 -16.17 -7.25
CA THR A 820 3.98 -15.25 -7.07
C THR A 820 4.27 -13.94 -7.79
N SER A 821 3.22 -13.21 -8.17
CA SER A 821 3.30 -11.84 -8.69
C SER A 821 4.06 -10.90 -7.74
N ARG A 822 4.03 -11.17 -6.43
CA ARG A 822 4.80 -10.42 -5.43
C ARG A 822 6.29 -10.76 -5.45
N GLU A 823 6.66 -12.01 -5.66
CA GLU A 823 8.08 -12.37 -5.86
C GLU A 823 8.64 -11.74 -7.14
N VAL A 824 7.83 -11.62 -8.21
CA VAL A 824 8.19 -10.90 -9.44
C VAL A 824 8.46 -9.41 -9.17
N GLU A 825 7.53 -8.72 -8.49
CA GLU A 825 7.74 -7.33 -8.03
C GLU A 825 9.03 -7.20 -7.19
N VAL A 826 9.29 -8.15 -6.30
CA VAL A 826 10.47 -8.13 -5.42
C VAL A 826 11.75 -8.35 -6.22
N ALA A 827 11.80 -9.33 -7.13
CA ALA A 827 12.95 -9.60 -7.99
C ALA A 827 13.29 -8.39 -8.89
N ILE A 828 12.29 -7.80 -9.55
CA ILE A 828 12.44 -6.55 -10.32
C ILE A 828 12.96 -5.42 -9.43
N SER A 829 12.36 -5.24 -8.24
CA SER A 829 12.84 -4.25 -7.27
C SER A 829 14.26 -4.56 -6.75
N ASN A 830 14.73 -5.80 -6.89
CA ASN A 830 16.08 -6.25 -6.56
C ASN A 830 17.10 -6.06 -7.70
N GLY A 831 16.70 -5.51 -8.85
CA GLY A 831 17.55 -5.47 -10.04
C GLY A 831 17.82 -6.86 -10.63
N LYS A 832 17.08 -7.89 -10.20
CA LYS A 832 17.12 -9.25 -10.73
C LYS A 832 16.00 -9.44 -11.76
N ILE A 833 16.22 -10.33 -12.69
CA ILE A 833 15.24 -10.77 -13.66
C ILE A 833 14.39 -11.86 -12.98
N ALA A 834 13.09 -11.61 -12.88
CA ALA A 834 12.11 -12.51 -12.31
C ALA A 834 11.87 -13.70 -13.24
N SER A 835 12.30 -14.88 -12.81
CA SER A 835 12.16 -16.11 -13.56
C SER A 835 10.89 -16.83 -13.12
N LEU A 836 9.92 -16.94 -14.02
CA LEU A 836 8.72 -17.77 -13.89
C LEU A 836 8.91 -19.02 -14.75
N ILE A 837 8.22 -20.13 -14.47
CA ILE A 837 8.28 -21.34 -15.33
C ILE A 837 6.90 -21.58 -15.96
N GLY A 838 6.88 -21.85 -17.25
CA GLY A 838 5.69 -22.22 -18.03
C GLY A 838 5.83 -23.62 -18.64
N ILE A 839 4.71 -24.28 -18.92
CA ILE A 839 4.68 -25.56 -19.64
C ILE A 839 3.86 -25.40 -20.91
N GLU A 840 4.51 -25.59 -22.05
CA GLU A 840 3.88 -25.43 -23.35
C GLU A 840 3.14 -26.71 -23.79
N GLY A 841 1.90 -26.85 -23.33
CA GLY A 841 0.95 -27.85 -23.80
C GLY A 841 0.64 -28.98 -22.79
N ALA A 842 -0.63 -29.28 -22.59
CA ALA A 842 -1.07 -30.22 -21.56
C ALA A 842 -0.78 -31.71 -21.90
N HIS A 843 -0.28 -32.03 -23.10
CA HIS A 843 0.32 -33.34 -23.39
C HIS A 843 1.52 -33.62 -22.46
N GLN A 844 2.24 -32.57 -22.06
CA GLN A 844 3.32 -32.62 -21.08
C GLN A 844 2.89 -33.11 -19.68
N LEU A 845 1.59 -33.19 -19.39
CA LEU A 845 1.06 -33.75 -18.15
C LEU A 845 0.92 -35.28 -18.16
N GLY A 846 1.15 -35.96 -19.29
CA GLY A 846 0.95 -37.42 -19.41
C GLY A 846 -0.46 -37.87 -19.03
N ASN A 847 -1.46 -37.04 -19.33
CA ASN A 847 -2.86 -37.19 -18.96
C ASN A 847 -3.11 -37.35 -17.44
N SER A 848 -2.27 -36.71 -16.62
CA SER A 848 -2.33 -36.77 -15.16
C SER A 848 -2.49 -35.39 -14.51
N ILE A 849 -3.64 -35.16 -13.87
CA ILE A 849 -3.87 -33.98 -13.01
C ILE A 849 -2.94 -34.01 -11.78
N ALA A 850 -2.40 -35.18 -11.39
CA ALA A 850 -1.38 -35.28 -10.36
C ALA A 850 0.01 -34.77 -10.81
N ALA A 851 0.33 -34.83 -12.11
CA ALA A 851 1.56 -34.26 -12.68
C ALA A 851 1.55 -32.73 -12.61
N LEU A 852 0.42 -32.09 -12.93
CA LEU A 852 0.22 -30.64 -12.76
C LEU A 852 0.58 -30.18 -11.34
N ARG A 853 0.19 -30.95 -10.31
CA ARG A 853 0.53 -30.64 -8.91
C ARG A 853 2.04 -30.73 -8.64
N GLN A 854 2.76 -31.67 -9.27
CA GLN A 854 4.22 -31.76 -9.12
C GLN A 854 4.91 -30.58 -9.84
N TYR A 855 4.49 -30.27 -11.06
CA TYR A 855 5.03 -29.16 -11.84
C TYR A 855 4.80 -27.81 -11.13
N TYR A 856 3.61 -27.61 -10.54
CA TYR A 856 3.32 -26.45 -9.69
C TYR A 856 4.26 -26.36 -8.47
N ALA A 857 4.56 -27.49 -7.82
CA ALA A 857 5.51 -27.54 -6.70
C ALA A 857 6.96 -27.26 -7.14
N LEU A 858 7.33 -27.61 -8.37
CA LEU A 858 8.63 -27.29 -8.98
C LEU A 858 8.75 -25.83 -9.46
N GLY A 859 7.64 -25.07 -9.51
CA GLY A 859 7.64 -23.64 -9.82
C GLY A 859 6.77 -23.20 -11.00
N VAL A 860 6.10 -24.13 -11.70
CA VAL A 860 5.29 -23.81 -12.89
C VAL A 860 4.07 -22.94 -12.55
N ARG A 861 3.84 -21.87 -13.33
CA ARG A 861 2.75 -20.89 -13.11
C ARG A 861 1.83 -20.63 -14.31
N TYR A 862 2.09 -21.18 -15.50
CA TYR A 862 1.05 -21.46 -16.50
C TYR A 862 1.22 -22.87 -17.07
N VAL A 863 0.13 -23.44 -17.60
CA VAL A 863 0.18 -24.59 -18.53
C VAL A 863 -0.72 -24.27 -19.72
N THR A 864 -0.18 -24.39 -20.94
CA THR A 864 -0.94 -24.24 -22.17
C THR A 864 -1.84 -25.46 -22.38
N LEU A 865 -3.11 -25.29 -22.78
CA LEU A 865 -4.03 -26.44 -22.89
C LEU A 865 -3.65 -27.41 -24.04
N THR A 866 -3.01 -26.93 -25.09
CA THR A 866 -2.46 -27.74 -26.20
C THR A 866 -1.12 -27.18 -26.70
N HIS A 867 -0.43 -27.95 -27.53
CA HIS A 867 0.57 -27.43 -28.48
C HIS A 867 0.02 -27.70 -29.91
N ILE A 868 0.83 -27.99 -30.94
CA ILE A 868 0.35 -28.34 -32.30
C ILE A 868 -0.51 -29.62 -32.40
N CYS A 869 -0.58 -30.41 -31.32
CA CYS A 869 -1.35 -31.66 -31.23
C CYS A 869 -2.58 -31.53 -30.33
N HIS A 870 -3.62 -32.32 -30.65
CA HIS A 870 -4.68 -32.66 -29.70
C HIS A 870 -4.09 -33.52 -28.56
N ASN A 871 -4.72 -33.49 -27.40
CA ASN A 871 -4.38 -34.35 -26.26
C ASN A 871 -5.67 -34.82 -25.55
N ALA A 872 -5.58 -35.47 -24.39
CA ALA A 872 -6.77 -35.92 -23.64
C ALA A 872 -7.67 -34.78 -23.12
N PHE A 873 -7.15 -33.56 -23.02
CA PHE A 873 -7.81 -32.40 -22.41
C PHE A 873 -8.52 -31.50 -23.42
N ALA A 874 -7.92 -31.25 -24.59
CA ALA A 874 -8.38 -30.19 -25.49
C ALA A 874 -7.97 -30.35 -26.97
N ASP A 875 -8.65 -29.60 -27.84
CA ASP A 875 -8.34 -29.47 -29.27
C ASP A 875 -7.39 -28.31 -29.60
N SER A 876 -6.42 -28.59 -30.46
CA SER A 876 -5.40 -27.65 -30.96
C SER A 876 -5.88 -26.89 -32.21
N CYS A 877 -5.27 -25.72 -32.48
CA CYS A 877 -5.38 -25.05 -33.78
C CYS A 877 -4.58 -25.76 -34.90
N GLY A 878 -3.63 -26.63 -34.54
CA GLY A 878 -2.63 -27.19 -35.44
C GLY A 878 -1.57 -26.18 -35.90
N TYR A 879 -0.57 -26.66 -36.65
CA TYR A 879 0.43 -25.80 -37.29
C TYR A 879 -0.07 -25.20 -38.63
N LEU A 880 -0.96 -25.92 -39.34
CA LEU A 880 -1.59 -25.50 -40.59
C LEU A 880 -3.11 -25.72 -40.53
N PRO A 881 -3.90 -25.01 -41.35
CA PRO A 881 -5.35 -25.18 -41.43
C PRO A 881 -5.77 -26.62 -41.76
N GLY A 882 -6.93 -27.05 -41.24
CA GLY A 882 -7.57 -28.31 -41.61
C GLY A 882 -7.31 -29.49 -40.65
N ILE A 883 -6.68 -29.27 -39.50
CA ILE A 883 -6.69 -30.23 -38.40
C ILE A 883 -8.15 -30.54 -37.98
N LYS A 884 -8.48 -31.80 -37.69
CA LYS A 884 -9.86 -32.22 -37.40
C LYS A 884 -10.10 -32.24 -35.88
N PRO A 885 -11.10 -31.50 -35.37
CA PRO A 885 -11.46 -31.55 -33.94
C PRO A 885 -11.67 -32.98 -33.44
N LEU A 886 -11.14 -33.27 -32.25
CA LEU A 886 -11.27 -34.56 -31.57
C LEU A 886 -12.31 -34.50 -30.44
N HIS A 887 -12.38 -33.37 -29.73
CA HIS A 887 -13.32 -33.13 -28.64
C HIS A 887 -14.40 -32.10 -28.97
N HIS A 888 -14.24 -31.35 -30.07
CA HIS A 888 -14.93 -30.10 -30.38
C HIS A 888 -14.68 -29.03 -29.30
N GLY A 889 -13.40 -28.80 -28.98
CA GLY A 889 -12.94 -27.83 -27.99
C GLY A 889 -12.37 -28.50 -26.73
N LEU A 890 -12.98 -28.22 -25.57
CA LEU A 890 -12.59 -28.84 -24.30
C LEU A 890 -13.24 -30.21 -24.11
N SER A 891 -12.43 -31.22 -23.77
CA SER A 891 -12.94 -32.49 -23.25
C SER A 891 -13.51 -32.31 -21.83
N SER A 892 -14.26 -33.31 -21.33
CA SER A 892 -14.67 -33.36 -19.92
C SER A 892 -13.48 -33.34 -18.96
N PHE A 893 -12.37 -33.97 -19.35
CA PHE A 893 -11.13 -34.00 -18.58
C PHE A 893 -10.37 -32.66 -18.64
N GLY A 894 -10.45 -31.92 -19.75
CA GLY A 894 -9.93 -30.55 -19.86
C GLY A 894 -10.61 -29.56 -18.91
N ARG A 895 -11.91 -29.73 -18.64
CA ARG A 895 -12.64 -28.94 -17.64
C ARG A 895 -12.13 -29.23 -16.23
N LEU A 896 -11.94 -30.50 -15.90
CA LEU A 896 -11.37 -30.94 -14.61
C LEU A 896 -9.92 -30.44 -14.41
N LEU A 897 -9.13 -30.36 -15.49
CA LEU A 897 -7.81 -29.73 -15.47
C LEU A 897 -7.90 -28.23 -15.15
N ILE A 898 -8.76 -27.47 -15.83
CA ILE A 898 -8.96 -26.03 -15.58
C ILE A 898 -9.37 -25.77 -14.12
N ASP A 899 -10.23 -26.61 -13.55
CA ASP A 899 -10.65 -26.47 -12.14
C ASP A 899 -9.50 -26.68 -11.15
N GLU A 900 -8.61 -27.65 -11.38
CA GLU A 900 -7.40 -27.81 -10.57
C GLU A 900 -6.40 -26.67 -10.78
N MET A 901 -6.21 -26.19 -12.01
CA MET A 901 -5.33 -25.05 -12.31
C MET A 901 -5.82 -23.79 -11.58
N ASN A 902 -7.12 -23.51 -11.63
CA ASN A 902 -7.75 -22.39 -10.91
C ASN A 902 -7.66 -22.55 -9.39
N ARG A 903 -7.75 -23.78 -8.86
CA ARG A 903 -7.57 -24.08 -7.43
C ARG A 903 -6.12 -23.92 -6.96
N LEU A 904 -5.14 -24.20 -7.83
CA LEU A 904 -3.70 -24.04 -7.53
C LEU A 904 -3.21 -22.60 -7.72
N GLY A 905 -3.78 -21.85 -8.66
CA GLY A 905 -3.27 -20.54 -9.10
C GLY A 905 -2.32 -20.63 -10.29
N VAL A 906 -2.42 -21.72 -11.06
CA VAL A 906 -1.76 -21.86 -12.37
C VAL A 906 -2.65 -21.18 -13.41
N LEU A 907 -2.05 -20.30 -14.22
CA LEU A 907 -2.76 -19.67 -15.33
C LEU A 907 -3.13 -20.70 -16.41
N VAL A 908 -4.37 -20.61 -16.88
CA VAL A 908 -4.86 -21.34 -18.05
C VAL A 908 -4.38 -20.58 -19.28
N ASP A 909 -3.40 -21.15 -19.98
CA ASP A 909 -2.85 -20.58 -21.20
C ASP A 909 -3.51 -21.17 -22.45
N LEU A 910 -3.86 -20.29 -23.37
CA LEU A 910 -4.69 -20.53 -24.56
C LEU A 910 -3.90 -20.40 -25.88
N SER A 911 -2.58 -20.16 -25.81
CA SER A 911 -1.65 -20.41 -26.93
C SER A 911 -1.90 -21.79 -27.57
N HIS A 912 -1.72 -21.93 -28.89
CA HIS A 912 -1.97 -23.15 -29.69
C HIS A 912 -3.37 -23.79 -29.60
N THR A 913 -4.34 -23.21 -28.89
CA THR A 913 -5.67 -23.80 -28.74
C THR A 913 -6.56 -23.52 -29.94
N SER A 914 -7.48 -24.44 -30.26
CA SER A 914 -8.53 -24.17 -31.25
C SER A 914 -9.46 -23.04 -30.80
N ASP A 915 -10.11 -22.35 -31.75
CA ASP A 915 -11.11 -21.30 -31.46
C ASP A 915 -12.17 -21.77 -30.44
N ASP A 916 -12.61 -23.03 -30.55
CA ASP A 916 -13.62 -23.62 -29.68
C ASP A 916 -13.05 -23.96 -28.30
N THR A 917 -11.81 -24.47 -28.22
CA THR A 917 -11.09 -24.67 -26.96
C THR A 917 -10.94 -23.34 -26.22
N ALA A 918 -10.43 -22.30 -26.89
CA ALA A 918 -10.25 -20.97 -26.32
C ALA A 918 -11.57 -20.40 -25.81
N SER A 919 -12.61 -20.38 -26.66
CA SER A 919 -13.94 -19.87 -26.31
C SER A 919 -14.53 -20.60 -25.09
N GLN A 920 -14.43 -21.93 -25.06
CA GLN A 920 -14.96 -22.72 -23.95
C GLN A 920 -14.16 -22.57 -22.66
N ALA A 921 -12.84 -22.37 -22.74
CA ALA A 921 -11.99 -22.14 -21.57
C ALA A 921 -12.22 -20.76 -20.94
N ILE A 922 -12.32 -19.70 -21.76
CA ILE A 922 -12.66 -18.33 -21.33
C ILE A 922 -13.99 -18.34 -20.56
N LEU A 923 -15.02 -18.99 -21.12
CA LEU A 923 -16.37 -19.04 -20.57
C LEU A 923 -16.53 -20.01 -19.36
N TYR A 924 -15.52 -20.85 -19.07
CA TYR A 924 -15.59 -21.86 -18.00
C TYR A 924 -14.66 -21.56 -16.82
N SER A 925 -13.52 -20.89 -17.04
CA SER A 925 -12.54 -20.65 -15.99
C SER A 925 -13.02 -19.63 -14.95
N LYS A 926 -12.76 -19.93 -13.67
CA LYS A 926 -13.02 -19.10 -12.49
C LYS A 926 -11.88 -18.11 -12.20
N ALA A 927 -10.78 -18.23 -12.94
CA ALA A 927 -9.62 -17.35 -12.87
C ALA A 927 -9.44 -16.62 -14.22
N PRO A 928 -8.70 -15.50 -14.23
CA PRO A 928 -8.24 -14.89 -15.46
C PRO A 928 -7.36 -15.84 -16.28
N VAL A 929 -7.44 -15.73 -17.61
CA VAL A 929 -6.71 -16.57 -18.57
C VAL A 929 -5.59 -15.79 -19.26
N ILE A 930 -4.77 -16.47 -20.05
CA ILE A 930 -3.65 -15.87 -20.79
C ILE A 930 -3.54 -16.48 -22.19
N TRP A 931 -2.99 -15.73 -23.14
CA TRP A 931 -2.21 -16.31 -24.24
C TRP A 931 -0.77 -15.89 -24.02
N SER A 932 0.11 -16.85 -23.74
CA SER A 932 1.53 -16.62 -23.44
C SER A 932 2.31 -16.07 -24.64
N HIS A 933 1.88 -16.41 -25.86
CA HIS A 933 2.45 -15.98 -27.13
C HIS A 933 1.42 -16.18 -28.27
N SER A 934 0.64 -15.16 -28.61
CA SER A 934 -0.32 -15.19 -29.74
C SER A 934 -0.56 -13.80 -30.33
N SER A 935 -0.72 -13.73 -31.65
CA SER A 935 -1.00 -12.50 -32.40
C SER A 935 -2.45 -12.48 -32.93
N ALA A 936 -2.90 -11.43 -33.62
CA ALA A 936 -4.29 -11.22 -34.05
C ALA A 936 -4.58 -11.74 -35.47
N ARG A 937 -5.69 -12.50 -35.62
CA ARG A 937 -5.99 -13.18 -36.89
C ARG A 937 -6.46 -12.24 -38.01
N GLU A 938 -7.14 -11.14 -37.68
CA GLU A 938 -7.58 -10.15 -38.68
C GLU A 938 -6.43 -9.26 -39.20
N VAL A 939 -5.24 -9.34 -38.58
CA VAL A 939 -4.01 -8.67 -39.07
C VAL A 939 -3.18 -9.65 -39.90
N HIS A 940 -3.08 -10.92 -39.50
CA HIS A 940 -2.52 -12.00 -40.31
C HIS A 940 -3.29 -13.32 -40.07
N ASP A 941 -3.97 -13.82 -41.12
CA ASP A 941 -4.94 -14.92 -41.03
C ASP A 941 -4.25 -16.30 -41.01
N VAL A 942 -3.80 -16.70 -39.83
CA VAL A 942 -3.30 -18.05 -39.53
C VAL A 942 -4.06 -18.67 -38.35
N PRO A 943 -4.23 -20.01 -38.31
CA PRO A 943 -4.94 -20.68 -37.21
C PRO A 943 -4.36 -20.39 -35.82
N ARG A 944 -3.05 -20.14 -35.75
CA ARG A 944 -2.32 -19.89 -34.51
C ARG A 944 -2.62 -18.52 -33.87
N ASN A 945 -3.19 -17.60 -34.63
CA ASN A 945 -3.57 -16.25 -34.18
C ASN A 945 -5.01 -16.23 -33.65
N VAL A 946 -5.29 -15.30 -32.71
CA VAL A 946 -6.59 -15.18 -32.04
C VAL A 946 -7.56 -14.36 -32.92
N PRO A 947 -8.76 -14.89 -33.25
CA PRO A 947 -9.74 -14.17 -34.05
C PRO A 947 -10.59 -13.22 -33.21
N ASP A 948 -11.13 -12.19 -33.86
CA ASP A 948 -11.95 -11.13 -33.24
C ASP A 948 -13.10 -11.64 -32.38
N LYS A 949 -13.76 -12.71 -32.83
CA LYS A 949 -14.88 -13.36 -32.11
C LYS A 949 -14.47 -13.88 -30.72
N VAL A 950 -13.20 -14.27 -30.54
CA VAL A 950 -12.64 -14.78 -29.28
C VAL A 950 -12.10 -13.62 -28.44
N LEU A 951 -11.43 -12.64 -29.07
CA LEU A 951 -10.98 -11.41 -28.38
C LEU A 951 -12.14 -10.68 -27.70
N ARG A 952 -13.34 -10.67 -28.31
CA ARG A 952 -14.54 -10.02 -27.75
C ARG A 952 -15.12 -10.74 -26.50
N LEU A 953 -14.66 -11.95 -26.17
CA LEU A 953 -15.05 -12.68 -24.96
C LEU A 953 -14.26 -12.25 -23.71
N ILE A 954 -13.13 -11.55 -23.88
CA ILE A 954 -12.27 -11.12 -22.78
C ILE A 954 -12.39 -9.61 -22.50
N GLY A 955 -12.20 -9.23 -21.23
CA GLY A 955 -12.27 -7.83 -20.79
C GLY A 955 -12.54 -7.69 -19.30
N LYS A 956 -13.25 -6.63 -18.92
CA LYS A 956 -13.61 -6.30 -17.53
C LYS A 956 -15.12 -6.12 -17.31
N ALA A 957 -15.95 -6.44 -18.30
CA ALA A 957 -17.40 -6.45 -18.13
C ALA A 957 -17.83 -7.66 -17.29
N GLU A 958 -19.00 -7.56 -16.64
CA GLU A 958 -19.56 -8.58 -15.73
C GLU A 958 -19.80 -9.95 -16.41
N ASN A 959 -19.84 -9.99 -17.74
CA ASN A 959 -20.04 -11.18 -18.57
C ASN A 959 -18.80 -11.63 -19.37
N GLN A 960 -17.62 -11.05 -19.10
CA GLN A 960 -16.35 -11.39 -19.74
C GLN A 960 -15.38 -11.96 -18.71
N ASN A 961 -14.49 -12.87 -19.12
CA ASN A 961 -13.36 -13.25 -18.28
C ASN A 961 -12.21 -12.26 -18.48
N ASP A 962 -11.42 -12.05 -17.44
CA ASP A 962 -10.23 -11.21 -17.52
C ASP A 962 -9.09 -11.98 -18.18
N ALA A 963 -8.28 -11.30 -19.00
CA ALA A 963 -7.19 -11.92 -19.73
C ALA A 963 -6.09 -10.92 -20.14
N VAL A 964 -4.96 -11.46 -20.59
CA VAL A 964 -3.96 -10.76 -21.40
C VAL A 964 -3.56 -11.63 -22.61
N VAL A 965 -3.47 -11.02 -23.79
CA VAL A 965 -2.93 -11.64 -25.00
C VAL A 965 -1.51 -11.12 -25.19
N MET A 966 -0.50 -11.97 -25.06
CA MET A 966 0.90 -11.54 -25.18
C MET A 966 1.39 -11.81 -26.60
N VAL A 967 1.80 -10.77 -27.33
CA VAL A 967 2.04 -10.85 -28.78
C VAL A 967 3.33 -11.59 -29.11
N ASN A 968 3.23 -12.54 -30.04
CA ASN A 968 4.27 -13.45 -30.50
C ASN A 968 5.16 -12.81 -31.58
N PHE A 969 6.48 -13.10 -31.61
CA PHE A 969 7.39 -12.53 -32.63
C PHE A 969 7.78 -13.51 -33.75
N SER A 970 7.28 -14.76 -33.78
CA SER A 970 7.50 -15.67 -34.90
C SER A 970 7.04 -15.05 -36.23
N PRO A 971 7.92 -14.86 -37.23
CA PRO A 971 7.56 -14.17 -38.47
C PRO A 971 6.31 -14.72 -39.17
N PHE A 972 6.15 -16.05 -39.15
CA PHE A 972 5.02 -16.78 -39.75
C PHE A 972 3.67 -16.55 -39.04
N PHE A 973 3.67 -15.99 -37.82
CA PHE A 973 2.44 -15.58 -37.13
C PHE A 973 2.23 -14.06 -37.17
N ILE A 974 3.18 -13.30 -37.73
CA ILE A 974 3.18 -11.84 -37.79
C ILE A 974 2.77 -11.30 -39.17
N ALA A 975 3.34 -11.82 -40.26
CA ALA A 975 3.08 -11.32 -41.61
C ALA A 975 3.45 -12.34 -42.70
N ASP A 976 3.13 -12.01 -43.95
CA ASP A 976 3.63 -12.73 -45.13
C ASP A 976 5.17 -12.80 -45.17
N GLU A 977 5.71 -13.78 -45.90
CA GLU A 977 7.15 -14.05 -46.00
C GLU A 977 7.97 -12.78 -46.36
N GLY A 978 8.96 -12.45 -45.53
CA GLY A 978 9.81 -11.26 -45.69
C GLY A 978 9.19 -9.93 -45.24
N MET A 979 7.92 -9.91 -44.81
CA MET A 979 7.23 -8.68 -44.37
C MET A 979 7.24 -8.47 -42.85
N ALA A 980 7.63 -9.47 -42.05
CA ALA A 980 7.63 -9.39 -40.59
C ALA A 980 8.69 -8.40 -40.06
N ASN A 981 8.23 -7.38 -39.33
CA ASN A 981 9.04 -6.31 -38.75
C ASN A 981 8.39 -5.74 -37.48
N VAL A 982 9.07 -4.81 -36.82
CA VAL A 982 8.58 -4.16 -35.58
C VAL A 982 7.25 -3.42 -35.75
N GLN A 983 6.98 -2.82 -36.93
CA GLN A 983 5.68 -2.19 -37.23
C GLN A 983 4.56 -3.24 -37.28
N ALA A 984 4.77 -4.37 -37.96
CA ALA A 984 3.79 -5.45 -38.05
C ALA A 984 3.46 -6.04 -36.66
N VAL A 985 4.47 -6.21 -35.79
CA VAL A 985 4.24 -6.62 -34.39
C VAL A 985 3.41 -5.58 -33.63
N ALA A 986 3.67 -4.29 -33.84
CA ALA A 986 2.85 -3.22 -33.26
C ALA A 986 1.41 -3.19 -33.79
N ASP A 987 1.18 -3.53 -35.07
CA ASP A 987 -0.16 -3.63 -35.66
C ASP A 987 -1.03 -4.67 -34.94
N HIS A 988 -0.46 -5.83 -34.59
CA HIS A 988 -1.13 -6.85 -33.76
C HIS A 988 -1.43 -6.34 -32.35
N VAL A 989 -0.47 -5.68 -31.70
CA VAL A 989 -0.65 -5.09 -30.35
C VAL A 989 -1.80 -4.09 -30.34
N GLU A 990 -1.87 -3.21 -31.34
CA GLU A 990 -2.93 -2.21 -31.46
C GLU A 990 -4.29 -2.81 -31.82
N HIS A 991 -4.34 -3.77 -32.74
CA HIS A 991 -5.60 -4.44 -33.11
C HIS A 991 -6.25 -5.12 -31.88
N ILE A 992 -5.45 -5.87 -31.11
CA ILE A 992 -5.90 -6.48 -29.84
C ILE A 992 -6.37 -5.38 -28.87
N ALA A 993 -5.58 -4.32 -28.70
CA ALA A 993 -5.89 -3.23 -27.78
C ALA A 993 -7.14 -2.43 -28.17
N ASN A 994 -7.46 -2.30 -29.46
CA ASN A 994 -8.65 -1.62 -29.97
C ASN A 994 -9.93 -2.41 -29.73
N ILE A 995 -9.85 -3.75 -29.62
CA ILE A 995 -11.00 -4.62 -29.34
C ILE A 995 -11.19 -4.85 -27.84
N THR A 996 -10.09 -5.07 -27.11
CA THR A 996 -10.10 -5.54 -25.72
C THR A 996 -9.75 -4.45 -24.70
N GLY A 997 -9.20 -3.33 -25.17
CA GLY A 997 -8.58 -2.28 -24.36
C GLY A 997 -7.11 -2.57 -24.05
N LYS A 998 -6.26 -1.53 -24.08
CA LYS A 998 -4.80 -1.57 -23.82
C LYS A 998 -4.36 -2.26 -22.50
N ALA A 999 -5.29 -2.57 -21.60
CA ALA A 999 -5.02 -3.34 -20.38
C ALA A 999 -4.96 -4.87 -20.59
N HIS A 1000 -5.28 -5.36 -21.79
CA HIS A 1000 -5.47 -6.79 -22.11
C HIS A 1000 -4.48 -7.33 -23.15
N VAL A 1001 -3.37 -6.61 -23.39
CA VAL A 1001 -2.29 -7.01 -24.29
C VAL A 1001 -0.92 -6.95 -23.59
N GLY A 1002 0.04 -7.77 -24.04
CA GLY A 1002 1.42 -7.86 -23.55
C GLY A 1002 2.39 -8.33 -24.63
N ILE A 1003 3.60 -8.77 -24.25
CA ILE A 1003 4.65 -9.25 -25.16
C ILE A 1003 5.07 -10.68 -24.77
N GLY A 1004 5.07 -11.61 -25.72
CA GLY A 1004 5.37 -13.03 -25.50
C GLY A 1004 6.21 -13.57 -26.65
N SER A 1005 7.51 -13.32 -26.60
CA SER A 1005 8.37 -13.22 -27.80
C SER A 1005 8.53 -14.47 -28.66
N ASP A 1006 8.40 -15.68 -28.12
CA ASP A 1006 8.79 -16.93 -28.81
C ASP A 1006 10.33 -17.07 -29.01
N PHE A 1007 11.12 -16.20 -28.36
CA PHE A 1007 12.57 -16.20 -28.51
C PHE A 1007 13.21 -17.51 -28.04
N ASP A 1008 14.16 -18.00 -28.83
CA ASP A 1008 14.83 -19.30 -28.73
C ASP A 1008 13.96 -20.54 -29.05
N GLY A 1009 12.66 -20.35 -29.30
CA GLY A 1009 11.79 -21.34 -29.96
C GLY A 1009 11.76 -21.18 -31.49
N ILE A 1010 11.93 -19.94 -31.97
CA ILE A 1010 11.88 -19.57 -33.40
C ILE A 1010 13.25 -19.59 -34.09
N GLY A 1011 13.24 -19.86 -35.40
CA GLY A 1011 14.46 -19.90 -36.25
C GLY A 1011 14.82 -18.57 -36.92
N ASP A 1012 13.84 -17.69 -37.12
CA ASP A 1012 13.97 -16.34 -37.69
C ASP A 1012 13.15 -15.35 -36.84
N THR A 1013 13.43 -14.05 -36.96
CA THR A 1013 12.82 -12.97 -36.16
C THR A 1013 12.32 -11.81 -37.03
N PRO A 1014 11.41 -10.95 -36.53
CA PRO A 1014 10.96 -9.77 -37.25
C PRO A 1014 12.10 -8.76 -37.37
N THR A 1015 12.22 -8.10 -38.52
CA THR A 1015 13.22 -7.03 -38.70
C THR A 1015 12.99 -5.91 -37.68
N GLY A 1016 14.04 -5.56 -36.93
CA GLY A 1016 13.98 -4.65 -35.78
C GLY A 1016 13.81 -5.34 -34.43
N LEU A 1017 13.49 -6.64 -34.37
CA LEU A 1017 13.29 -7.42 -33.15
C LEU A 1017 14.16 -8.69 -33.12
N GLU A 1018 15.43 -8.54 -33.50
CA GLU A 1018 16.37 -9.64 -33.72
C GLU A 1018 16.79 -10.38 -32.44
N ASP A 1019 16.60 -9.79 -31.26
CA ASP A 1019 16.87 -10.42 -29.97
C ASP A 1019 16.23 -9.67 -28.78
N VAL A 1020 16.35 -10.24 -27.56
CA VAL A 1020 15.85 -9.63 -26.31
C VAL A 1020 16.42 -8.24 -26.01
N SER A 1021 17.45 -7.76 -26.73
CA SER A 1021 17.94 -6.40 -26.56
C SER A 1021 17.15 -5.34 -27.36
N LYS A 1022 16.10 -5.76 -28.08
CA LYS A 1022 15.34 -4.96 -29.05
C LYS A 1022 13.90 -4.64 -28.65
N TYR A 1023 13.41 -5.10 -27.49
CA TYR A 1023 12.13 -4.61 -26.95
C TYR A 1023 12.00 -3.07 -26.90
N PRO A 1024 13.07 -2.27 -26.65
CA PRO A 1024 12.98 -0.80 -26.72
C PRO A 1024 12.57 -0.27 -28.10
N ASP A 1025 12.82 -1.01 -29.18
CA ASP A 1025 12.45 -0.63 -30.55
C ASP A 1025 10.93 -0.82 -30.77
N LEU A 1026 10.33 -1.91 -30.27
CA LEU A 1026 8.86 -2.10 -30.26
C LEU A 1026 8.16 -1.07 -29.37
N ILE A 1027 8.74 -0.76 -28.21
CA ILE A 1027 8.17 0.26 -27.33
C ILE A 1027 8.28 1.64 -28.01
N ALA A 1028 9.40 1.99 -28.64
CA ALA A 1028 9.56 3.22 -29.43
C ALA A 1028 8.50 3.34 -30.56
N GLU A 1029 8.29 2.27 -31.32
CA GLU A 1029 7.25 2.18 -32.36
C GLU A 1029 5.85 2.42 -31.78
N LEU A 1030 5.46 1.72 -30.71
CA LEU A 1030 4.10 1.84 -30.15
C LEU A 1030 3.80 3.25 -29.61
N ILE A 1031 4.76 3.95 -29.02
CA ILE A 1031 4.50 5.33 -28.60
C ILE A 1031 4.44 6.29 -29.79
N THR A 1032 5.14 5.97 -30.89
CA THR A 1032 4.97 6.68 -32.18
C THR A 1032 3.54 6.55 -32.73
N ARG A 1033 2.66 5.78 -32.07
CA ARG A 1033 1.21 5.66 -32.33
C ARG A 1033 0.31 6.22 -31.21
N GLY A 1034 0.88 6.86 -30.18
CA GLY A 1034 0.15 7.53 -29.10
C GLY A 1034 -0.09 6.69 -27.83
N TRP A 1035 0.80 5.75 -27.52
CA TRP A 1035 0.72 4.91 -26.32
C TRP A 1035 1.33 5.58 -25.07
N ASN A 1036 0.50 6.20 -24.24
CA ASN A 1036 0.99 6.95 -23.10
C ASN A 1036 1.68 6.06 -22.04
N LYS A 1037 2.47 6.69 -21.16
CA LYS A 1037 3.31 6.00 -20.17
C LYS A 1037 2.60 4.95 -19.27
N VAL A 1038 1.30 5.10 -18.99
CA VAL A 1038 0.56 4.13 -18.16
C VAL A 1038 0.19 2.90 -18.99
N GLU A 1039 -0.09 3.08 -20.28
CA GLU A 1039 -0.47 2.01 -21.21
C GLU A 1039 0.73 1.13 -21.56
N ILE A 1040 1.90 1.75 -21.79
CA ILE A 1040 3.16 1.02 -22.01
C ILE A 1040 3.58 0.25 -20.75
N ALA A 1041 3.48 0.83 -19.54
CA ALA A 1041 3.75 0.09 -18.30
C ALA A 1041 2.80 -1.11 -18.11
N GLY A 1042 1.54 -0.96 -18.56
CA GLY A 1042 0.60 -2.07 -18.73
C GLY A 1042 1.16 -3.16 -19.64
N LEU A 1043 1.47 -2.81 -20.89
CA LEU A 1043 1.98 -3.72 -21.93
C LEU A 1043 3.26 -4.45 -21.49
N THR A 1044 4.23 -3.75 -20.90
CA THR A 1044 5.52 -4.33 -20.54
C THR A 1044 5.46 -5.27 -19.34
N GLY A 1045 4.49 -5.12 -18.42
CA GLY A 1045 4.38 -6.06 -17.30
C GLY A 1045 3.18 -5.91 -16.38
N ASP A 1046 2.63 -4.71 -16.17
CA ASP A 1046 1.53 -4.53 -15.20
C ASP A 1046 0.24 -5.28 -15.62
N ASN A 1047 0.00 -5.47 -16.92
CA ASN A 1047 -1.12 -6.26 -17.44
C ASN A 1047 -0.96 -7.75 -17.07
N LEU A 1048 0.23 -8.32 -17.21
CA LEU A 1048 0.53 -9.71 -16.82
C LEU A 1048 0.51 -9.88 -15.29
N LEU A 1049 1.12 -8.97 -14.54
CA LEU A 1049 1.11 -9.00 -13.07
C LEU A 1049 -0.32 -8.94 -12.50
N ARG A 1050 -1.21 -8.17 -13.12
CA ARG A 1050 -2.64 -8.10 -12.81
C ARG A 1050 -3.34 -9.45 -13.01
N ILE A 1051 -3.05 -10.15 -14.10
CA ILE A 1051 -3.60 -11.48 -14.42
C ILE A 1051 -3.10 -12.54 -13.41
N LEU A 1052 -1.80 -12.57 -13.12
CA LEU A 1052 -1.22 -13.40 -12.05
C LEU A 1052 -1.88 -13.14 -10.68
N LYS A 1053 -2.00 -11.87 -10.27
CA LYS A 1053 -2.69 -11.47 -9.02
C LYS A 1053 -4.14 -11.95 -8.96
N GLY A 1054 -4.83 -11.96 -10.10
CA GLY A 1054 -6.19 -12.48 -10.24
C GLY A 1054 -6.27 -14.00 -10.06
N ALA A 1055 -5.39 -14.76 -10.72
CA ALA A 1055 -5.35 -16.22 -10.57
C ALA A 1055 -4.98 -16.65 -9.14
N GLU A 1056 -3.98 -16.00 -8.53
CA GLU A 1056 -3.67 -16.21 -7.10
C GLU A 1056 -4.88 -15.88 -6.19
N LYS A 1057 -5.67 -14.86 -6.51
CA LYS A 1057 -6.87 -14.47 -5.74
C LYS A 1057 -7.95 -15.56 -5.84
N THR A 1058 -8.22 -16.08 -7.03
CA THR A 1058 -9.15 -17.20 -7.23
C THR A 1058 -8.67 -18.44 -6.47
N ALA A 1059 -7.38 -18.80 -6.59
CA ALA A 1059 -6.79 -19.93 -5.88
C ALA A 1059 -6.92 -19.79 -4.34
N ARG A 1060 -6.52 -18.65 -3.78
CA ARG A 1060 -6.66 -18.35 -2.35
C ARG A 1060 -8.13 -18.43 -1.90
N HIS A 1061 -9.08 -17.99 -2.72
CA HIS A 1061 -10.51 -18.11 -2.41
C HIS A 1061 -10.99 -19.57 -2.43
N MET A 1062 -10.70 -20.32 -3.50
CA MET A 1062 -11.08 -21.73 -3.64
C MET A 1062 -10.50 -22.60 -2.51
N GLN A 1063 -9.24 -22.36 -2.15
CA GLN A 1063 -8.58 -23.04 -1.02
C GLN A 1063 -9.21 -22.64 0.33
N ALA A 1064 -9.53 -21.36 0.55
CA ALA A 1064 -10.14 -20.88 1.78
C ALA A 1064 -11.58 -21.39 2.01
N VAL A 1065 -12.35 -21.66 0.95
CA VAL A 1065 -13.67 -22.31 1.04
C VAL A 1065 -13.59 -23.85 1.08
N GLY A 1066 -12.38 -24.42 1.17
CA GLY A 1066 -12.18 -25.86 1.32
C GLY A 1066 -12.37 -26.68 0.03
N THR A 1067 -12.17 -26.07 -1.15
CA THR A 1067 -12.24 -26.81 -2.43
C THR A 1067 -11.18 -27.91 -2.46
N ALA A 1068 -11.61 -29.16 -2.57
CA ALA A 1068 -10.72 -30.32 -2.61
C ALA A 1068 -9.89 -30.35 -3.91
N PRO A 1069 -8.69 -30.98 -3.91
CA PRO A 1069 -7.98 -31.28 -5.14
C PRO A 1069 -8.78 -32.20 -6.06
N ILE A 1070 -8.62 -32.02 -7.37
CA ILE A 1070 -9.21 -32.90 -8.38
C ILE A 1070 -8.37 -34.19 -8.49
N TYR A 1071 -9.02 -35.35 -8.41
CA TYR A 1071 -8.35 -36.67 -8.41
C TYR A 1071 -8.75 -37.56 -9.59
N ASP A 1072 -9.63 -37.05 -10.43
CA ASP A 1072 -10.24 -37.69 -11.58
C ASP A 1072 -9.19 -38.24 -12.55
N LEU A 1073 -9.52 -39.38 -13.15
CA LEU A 1073 -8.69 -40.08 -14.13
C LEU A 1073 -9.24 -39.85 -15.54
N TYR A 1074 -8.36 -39.86 -16.55
CA TYR A 1074 -8.84 -39.82 -17.92
C TYR A 1074 -9.64 -41.11 -18.21
N PRO A 1075 -10.91 -41.06 -18.66
CA PRO A 1075 -11.77 -42.25 -18.76
C PRO A 1075 -11.24 -43.38 -19.67
N LYS A 1076 -10.25 -43.09 -20.51
CA LYS A 1076 -9.59 -44.07 -21.38
C LYS A 1076 -8.35 -44.73 -20.76
N ARG A 1077 -8.06 -44.54 -19.46
CA ARG A 1077 -6.96 -45.19 -18.72
C ARG A 1077 -7.46 -46.40 -17.88
N PRO A 1078 -7.73 -47.57 -18.49
CA PRO A 1078 -8.25 -48.76 -17.79
C PRO A 1078 -7.20 -49.49 -16.95
N ASP A 1079 -5.93 -49.06 -17.02
CA ASP A 1079 -4.83 -49.57 -16.19
C ASP A 1079 -4.93 -49.14 -14.72
N LEU A 1080 -5.74 -48.11 -14.43
CA LEU A 1080 -6.00 -47.61 -13.08
C LEU A 1080 -7.44 -47.95 -12.65
N PRO A 1081 -7.67 -48.32 -11.37
CA PRO A 1081 -9.00 -48.64 -10.89
C PRO A 1081 -9.87 -47.38 -10.75
N LEU A 1082 -10.91 -47.29 -11.58
CA LEU A 1082 -12.02 -46.37 -11.37
C LEU A 1082 -12.74 -46.71 -10.06
N ARG A 1083 -13.24 -45.70 -9.32
CA ARG A 1083 -14.04 -45.95 -8.12
C ARG A 1083 -15.45 -46.37 -8.53
N GLN A 1084 -16.18 -47.00 -7.61
CA GLN A 1084 -17.53 -47.48 -7.88
C GLN A 1084 -18.54 -46.33 -8.11
N ASP A 1085 -18.19 -45.10 -7.71
CA ASP A 1085 -18.96 -43.87 -7.96
C ASP A 1085 -18.55 -43.14 -9.27
N ASP A 1086 -17.52 -43.63 -9.97
CA ASP A 1086 -17.01 -43.09 -11.25
C ASP A 1086 -17.54 -43.89 -12.47
N LEU A 1087 -18.51 -44.79 -12.27
CA LEU A 1087 -19.05 -45.77 -13.23
C LEU A 1087 -20.56 -45.62 -13.47
#